data_AF-A0A0C2XL17-F1
#
_entry.id   AF-A0A0C2XL17-F1
#
_cell.length_a   1.000
_cell.length_b   1.000
_cell.length_c   1.000
_cell.angle_alpha   90.00
_cell.angle_beta   90.00
_cell.angle_gamma   90.00
#
_symmetry.space_group_name_H-M   'P 1'
#
loop_
_entity.id
_entity.type
_entity.pdbx_description
1 polymer ?
#
loop_
_entity_poly.entity_id
_entity_poly.type
_entity_poly.pdbx_seq_one_letter_code
_entity_poly.pdbx_strand_id
1 'polypeptide(L)'
;MDVDGPDGDTKLLEAASLKAIPLPHLQQMPTPLLVTCSFCEIGLVPNAAVSHAKSHKINLTKEMRKRIQTIMLRPEMVKAPGDISLPKSPCAPIEGLAQEKGYACTLCSYCCTGLSTINNHFSAKHRGAEGTCKDNYAEATVQMFTPQFKKYFAVIPILTNMPLDNLFTLYLKEHVPAVEAIEVLNPPIDHNEVPPLVKNTAWNEHLAAYTGDKQKVRLLLQLLELPTSKRGEKWLGERLRKTVEGYMKEASQMGTNSSLAIRCILMECPRLTQNSDHWIILPEKTIEVYARLLHQWTHAIMLTLEGHESGYTFPLTDEDKSNAMALREALRADSTDLPIDTFHVFIKPLLYPKNHGLVPGSYSKFNEPFECFYALRALRDDGNFQPADMVTQTFAKFKYFIRGTVLYEGLKVSTGDHLAAVTREAQINFTPGTTTPMNQTIDYQRLASSIAMSTASPPITRVSACGMYITYGPYTLSVAKWREALARLADEIEAALDELCLHQDFGLHVPKNTPDDWGNDTRGYSWTKNGTFTEDKRGLLAAMLATPELKLAKVEDGHLKFNHASIWDFIHKCDAVNEKIALLVFLTAGQTPRVSEFIEHKYANSTRPRTFFRDGNDNWFVTRRTKVESRKEKDSFSPIKCYPRLTNITDTYFLVVRPVEAELIKITHGETQYQVYSEYMWTKAGSRVTPEQMRKSILQFNTKYCDVTMGIKDYRQIGVEMVRTFIGSEFEMREEDLDTLAAQANHTLHMTRLRYAPEEGKLPSMSSDLLLRFGRASEAWWEHVGCRPGYPPLLPLRIRQELRETAAQQTTKVPQGGPANAPVAAPVVDTQVIIQAVTSAVVAEVQKIIPNLDTLVRRAVAEALIPI
;
A
#
# COMPACT_ATOMS: atom_id res chain seq x y z
N MET A 1 -30.92 -45.65 -42.60
CA MET A 1 -31.42 -44.26 -42.50
C MET A 1 -30.94 -43.57 -43.75
N ASP A 2 -31.84 -43.26 -44.68
CA ASP A 2 -31.54 -42.42 -45.84
C ASP A 2 -31.24 -41.00 -45.35
N VAL A 3 -30.04 -40.51 -45.67
CA VAL A 3 -29.48 -39.23 -45.18
C VAL A 3 -29.29 -38.25 -46.34
N ASP A 4 -30.11 -38.34 -47.39
CA ASP A 4 -29.99 -37.49 -48.59
C ASP A 4 -31.09 -36.42 -48.65
N GLY A 5 -31.16 -35.63 -47.57
CA GLY A 5 -31.96 -34.42 -47.47
C GLY A 5 -31.30 -33.40 -46.53
N PRO A 6 -31.74 -32.13 -46.50
CA PRO A 6 -31.13 -31.06 -45.68
C PRO A 6 -31.04 -31.40 -44.18
N ASP A 7 -31.98 -32.20 -43.66
CA ASP A 7 -31.93 -32.73 -42.28
C ASP A 7 -30.79 -33.74 -42.04
N GLY A 8 -30.34 -34.42 -43.09
CA GLY A 8 -29.24 -35.37 -43.03
C GLY A 8 -27.88 -34.71 -42.89
N ASP A 9 -27.70 -33.53 -43.47
CA ASP A 9 -26.46 -32.77 -43.40
C ASP A 9 -26.27 -32.09 -42.04
N THR A 10 -27.36 -31.58 -41.45
CA THR A 10 -27.34 -31.01 -40.09
C THR A 10 -26.95 -32.07 -39.08
N LYS A 11 -27.58 -33.26 -39.13
CA LYS A 11 -27.22 -34.41 -38.27
C LYS A 11 -25.79 -34.87 -38.46
N LEU A 12 -25.26 -34.78 -39.69
CA LEU A 12 -23.87 -35.12 -39.98
C LEU A 12 -22.88 -34.11 -39.39
N LEU A 13 -23.20 -32.82 -39.45
CA LEU A 13 -22.38 -31.77 -38.80
C LEU A 13 -22.43 -31.91 -37.28
N GLU A 14 -23.59 -32.15 -36.69
CA GLU A 14 -23.75 -32.38 -35.25
C GLU A 14 -22.96 -33.61 -34.77
N ALA A 15 -22.97 -34.70 -35.54
CA ALA A 15 -22.16 -35.89 -35.26
C ALA A 15 -20.63 -35.62 -35.32
N ALA A 16 -20.22 -34.55 -35.98
CA ALA A 16 -18.86 -34.04 -35.99
C ALA A 16 -18.61 -32.91 -34.97
N SER A 17 -19.60 -32.61 -34.13
CA SER A 17 -19.63 -31.47 -33.19
C SER A 17 -19.41 -30.12 -33.88
N LEU A 18 -20.03 -29.99 -35.04
CA LEU A 18 -20.04 -28.81 -35.89
C LEU A 18 -21.47 -28.28 -36.04
N LYS A 19 -21.62 -26.96 -36.14
CA LYS A 19 -22.91 -26.31 -36.40
C LYS A 19 -22.76 -25.25 -37.47
N ALA A 20 -23.63 -25.26 -38.49
CA ALA A 20 -23.71 -24.17 -39.44
C ALA A 20 -24.59 -23.05 -38.87
N ILE A 21 -24.05 -21.84 -38.75
CA ILE A 21 -24.72 -20.66 -38.22
C ILE A 21 -24.88 -19.60 -39.32
N PRO A 22 -26.05 -18.95 -39.45
CA PRO A 22 -26.25 -17.89 -40.42
C PRO A 22 -25.54 -16.60 -40.01
N LEU A 23 -25.00 -15.86 -40.99
CA LEU A 23 -24.38 -14.54 -40.80
C LEU A 23 -25.25 -13.43 -41.44
N PRO A 24 -26.38 -13.05 -40.81
CA PRO A 24 -27.33 -12.11 -41.41
C PRO A 24 -26.76 -10.70 -41.64
N HIS A 25 -25.72 -10.30 -40.91
CA HIS A 25 -25.08 -8.99 -41.03
C HIS A 25 -24.35 -8.78 -42.38
N LEU A 26 -24.08 -9.85 -43.13
CA LEU A 26 -23.44 -9.74 -44.45
C LEU A 26 -24.41 -9.30 -45.56
N GLN A 27 -25.72 -9.34 -45.32
CA GLN A 27 -26.76 -8.90 -46.26
C GLN A 27 -26.67 -9.51 -47.67
N GLN A 28 -26.12 -10.72 -47.81
CA GLN A 28 -26.05 -11.47 -49.07
C GLN A 28 -27.21 -12.48 -49.17
N MET A 29 -27.65 -12.76 -50.40
CA MET A 29 -28.70 -13.75 -50.72
C MET A 29 -28.10 -14.83 -51.64
N PRO A 30 -28.08 -16.12 -51.24
CA PRO A 30 -28.50 -16.65 -49.94
C PRO A 30 -27.61 -16.19 -48.78
N THR A 31 -28.14 -16.18 -47.55
CA THR A 31 -27.38 -15.76 -46.36
C THR A 31 -26.18 -16.67 -46.12
N PRO A 32 -24.95 -16.12 -46.00
CA PRO A 32 -23.78 -16.94 -45.78
C PRO A 32 -23.84 -17.71 -44.46
N LEU A 33 -23.36 -18.95 -44.47
CA LEU A 33 -23.27 -19.84 -43.33
C LEU A 33 -21.81 -20.00 -42.90
N LEU A 34 -21.56 -19.84 -41.60
CA LEU A 34 -20.28 -20.15 -40.97
C LEU A 34 -20.41 -21.46 -40.19
N VAL A 35 -19.47 -22.38 -40.37
CA VAL A 35 -19.43 -23.59 -39.54
C VAL A 35 -18.64 -23.30 -38.26
N THR A 36 -19.22 -23.58 -37.10
CA THR A 36 -18.61 -23.42 -35.79
C THR A 36 -18.39 -24.77 -35.12
N CYS A 37 -17.38 -24.86 -34.25
CA CYS A 37 -17.20 -26.01 -33.37
C CYS A 37 -18.01 -25.84 -32.10
N SER A 38 -18.79 -26.85 -31.71
CA SER A 38 -19.60 -26.80 -30.49
C SER A 38 -18.79 -26.91 -29.18
N PHE A 39 -17.51 -27.32 -29.24
CA PHE A 39 -16.63 -27.39 -28.07
C PHE A 39 -15.76 -26.13 -27.89
N CYS A 40 -15.19 -25.63 -28.98
CA CYS A 40 -14.31 -24.47 -28.95
C CYS A 40 -15.03 -23.15 -29.18
N GLU A 41 -16.26 -23.19 -29.69
CA GLU A 41 -17.04 -22.01 -30.08
C GLU A 41 -16.23 -21.09 -31.01
N ILE A 42 -15.56 -21.69 -32.00
CA ILE A 42 -14.80 -20.97 -33.04
C ILE A 42 -15.34 -21.30 -34.42
N GLY A 43 -15.28 -20.34 -35.34
CA GLY A 43 -15.55 -20.52 -36.75
C GLY A 43 -14.42 -21.27 -37.47
N LEU A 44 -14.83 -22.20 -38.33
CA LEU A 44 -13.99 -23.10 -39.11
C LEU A 44 -14.23 -22.86 -40.60
N VAL A 45 -13.13 -22.76 -41.34
CA VAL A 45 -13.13 -22.71 -42.81
C VAL A 45 -13.03 -24.13 -43.41
N PRO A 46 -13.38 -24.33 -44.69
CA PRO A 46 -13.54 -25.66 -45.31
C PRO A 46 -12.42 -26.66 -45.05
N ASN A 47 -11.17 -26.21 -45.14
CA ASN A 47 -9.99 -27.06 -44.96
C ASN A 47 -9.66 -27.37 -43.48
N ALA A 48 -10.27 -26.65 -42.54
CA ALA A 48 -10.03 -26.77 -41.10
C ALA A 48 -11.08 -27.62 -40.38
N ALA A 49 -12.30 -27.75 -40.90
CA ALA A 49 -13.40 -28.41 -40.21
C ALA A 49 -13.12 -29.89 -39.87
N VAL A 50 -12.69 -30.68 -40.88
CA VAL A 50 -12.41 -32.12 -40.71
C VAL A 50 -11.15 -32.38 -39.89
N SER A 51 -10.12 -31.52 -40.02
CA SER A 51 -8.90 -31.64 -39.23
C SER A 51 -9.12 -31.22 -37.77
N HIS A 52 -9.95 -30.21 -37.52
CA HIS A 52 -10.32 -29.75 -36.18
C HIS A 52 -11.18 -30.76 -35.42
N ALA A 53 -12.13 -31.46 -36.08
CA ALA A 53 -12.88 -32.52 -35.40
C ALA A 53 -11.97 -33.60 -34.78
N LYS A 54 -10.82 -33.88 -35.39
CA LYS A 54 -9.82 -34.80 -34.83
C LYS A 54 -9.15 -34.28 -33.56
N SER A 55 -8.96 -32.96 -33.40
CA SER A 55 -8.38 -32.41 -32.17
C SER A 55 -9.28 -32.62 -30.95
N HIS A 56 -10.57 -32.88 -31.16
CA HIS A 56 -11.55 -33.25 -30.13
C HIS A 56 -11.75 -34.76 -29.99
N LYS A 57 -10.86 -35.57 -30.58
CA LYS A 57 -10.93 -37.04 -30.58
C LYS A 57 -12.21 -37.62 -31.21
N ILE A 58 -12.86 -36.88 -32.10
CA ILE A 58 -14.06 -37.35 -32.82
C ILE A 58 -13.64 -38.23 -34.00
N ASN A 59 -14.03 -39.50 -33.96
CA ASN A 59 -13.68 -40.48 -34.98
C ASN A 59 -14.66 -40.44 -36.16
N LEU A 60 -14.37 -39.58 -37.14
CA LEU A 60 -15.14 -39.52 -38.39
C LEU A 60 -14.74 -40.65 -39.35
N THR A 61 -15.72 -41.40 -39.88
CA THR A 61 -15.49 -42.39 -40.94
C THR A 61 -15.03 -41.71 -42.24
N LYS A 62 -14.43 -42.47 -43.16
CA LYS A 62 -13.97 -41.95 -44.46
C LYS A 62 -15.11 -41.29 -45.25
N GLU A 63 -16.32 -41.87 -45.17
CA GLU A 63 -17.52 -41.36 -45.83
C GLU A 63 -18.02 -40.05 -45.22
N MET A 64 -18.09 -39.97 -43.88
CA MET A 64 -18.47 -38.74 -43.18
C MET A 64 -17.53 -37.57 -43.51
N ARG A 65 -16.22 -37.83 -43.58
CA ARG A 65 -15.23 -36.79 -43.94
C ARG A 65 -15.47 -36.24 -45.33
N LYS A 66 -15.73 -37.11 -46.31
CA LYS A 66 -15.99 -36.72 -47.70
C LYS A 66 -17.27 -35.90 -47.79
N ARG A 67 -18.33 -36.31 -47.09
CA ARG A 67 -19.60 -35.57 -47.05
C ARG A 67 -19.48 -34.20 -46.37
N ILE A 68 -18.77 -34.10 -45.23
CA ILE A 68 -18.51 -32.80 -44.57
C ILE A 68 -17.73 -31.87 -45.51
N GLN A 69 -16.72 -32.38 -46.23
CA GLN A 69 -16.00 -31.60 -47.23
C GLN A 69 -16.92 -31.11 -48.35
N THR A 70 -17.85 -31.95 -48.84
CA THR A 70 -18.85 -31.55 -49.84
C THR A 70 -19.78 -30.46 -49.30
N ILE A 71 -20.22 -30.55 -48.04
CA ILE A 71 -21.04 -29.52 -47.40
C ILE A 71 -20.27 -28.19 -47.33
N MET A 72 -19.00 -28.21 -46.91
CA MET A 72 -18.17 -27.01 -46.81
C MET A 72 -17.85 -26.34 -48.15
N LEU A 73 -18.04 -27.04 -49.28
CA LEU A 73 -17.83 -26.50 -50.63
C LEU A 73 -19.07 -25.82 -51.22
N ARG A 74 -20.21 -25.84 -50.51
CA ARG A 74 -21.45 -25.20 -50.98
C ARG A 74 -21.29 -23.68 -51.17
N PRO A 75 -22.00 -23.08 -52.14
CA PRO A 75 -21.89 -21.65 -52.42
C PRO A 75 -22.16 -20.74 -51.22
N GLU A 76 -23.09 -21.13 -50.35
CA GLU A 76 -23.51 -20.40 -49.15
C GLU A 76 -22.52 -20.50 -47.98
N MET A 77 -21.53 -21.40 -48.02
CA MET A 77 -20.55 -21.54 -46.93
C MET A 77 -19.42 -20.51 -47.04
N VAL A 78 -19.00 -19.96 -45.90
CA VAL A 78 -17.81 -19.11 -45.84
C VAL A 78 -16.57 -19.91 -46.21
N LYS A 79 -15.82 -19.47 -47.23
CA LYS A 79 -14.69 -20.21 -47.80
C LYS A 79 -13.35 -19.77 -47.22
N ALA A 80 -13.19 -18.49 -46.90
CA ALA A 80 -11.98 -17.95 -46.31
C ALA A 80 -12.30 -16.96 -45.17
N PRO A 81 -11.38 -16.76 -44.20
CA PRO A 81 -11.58 -15.79 -43.14
C PRO A 81 -11.73 -14.35 -43.66
N GLY A 82 -11.17 -14.05 -44.83
CA GLY A 82 -11.29 -12.75 -45.49
C GLY A 82 -12.66 -12.47 -46.11
N ASP A 83 -13.50 -13.49 -46.28
CA ASP A 83 -14.85 -13.35 -46.85
C ASP A 83 -15.86 -12.83 -45.81
N ILE A 84 -15.48 -12.81 -44.52
CA ILE A 84 -16.31 -12.29 -43.43
C ILE A 84 -15.91 -10.84 -43.14
N SER A 85 -16.82 -9.90 -43.39
CA SER A 85 -16.70 -8.55 -42.85
C SER A 85 -17.14 -8.53 -41.38
N LEU A 86 -16.49 -7.70 -40.56
CA LEU A 86 -16.88 -7.57 -39.16
C LEU A 86 -18.25 -6.90 -39.06
N PRO A 87 -19.13 -7.35 -38.14
CA PRO A 87 -20.36 -6.64 -37.85
C PRO A 87 -20.05 -5.24 -37.28
N LYS A 88 -20.96 -4.29 -37.50
CA LYS A 88 -20.87 -2.97 -36.85
C LYS A 88 -20.99 -3.16 -35.34
N SER A 89 -19.92 -2.86 -34.61
CA SER A 89 -19.86 -2.97 -33.15
C SER A 89 -20.47 -1.73 -32.48
N PRO A 90 -21.12 -1.87 -31.30
CA PRO A 90 -21.46 -3.14 -30.65
C PRO A 90 -22.69 -3.82 -31.30
N CYS A 91 -22.72 -5.16 -31.35
CA CYS A 91 -23.84 -5.93 -31.93
C CYS A 91 -24.35 -7.05 -31.01
N ALA A 92 -25.41 -7.76 -31.42
CA ALA A 92 -25.82 -8.98 -30.73
C ALA A 92 -24.74 -10.07 -30.85
N PRO A 93 -24.55 -10.92 -29.81
CA PRO A 93 -23.67 -12.07 -29.92
C PRO A 93 -24.11 -13.00 -31.04
N ILE A 94 -23.15 -13.42 -31.84
CA ILE A 94 -23.34 -14.45 -32.86
C ILE A 94 -23.33 -15.80 -32.15
N GLU A 95 -24.41 -16.56 -32.32
CA GLU A 95 -24.58 -17.88 -31.72
C GLU A 95 -23.44 -18.83 -32.15
N GLY A 96 -22.91 -19.64 -31.22
CA GLY A 96 -21.84 -20.61 -31.51
C GLY A 96 -20.42 -20.04 -31.53
N LEU A 97 -20.24 -18.75 -31.20
CA LEU A 97 -18.92 -18.14 -31.01
C LEU A 97 -18.64 -17.78 -29.54
N ALA A 98 -17.40 -18.02 -29.09
CA ALA A 98 -16.96 -17.79 -27.73
C ALA A 98 -17.05 -16.31 -27.36
N GLN A 99 -17.64 -16.02 -26.19
CA GLN A 99 -17.68 -14.69 -25.61
C GLN A 99 -16.53 -14.52 -24.62
N GLU A 100 -15.66 -13.54 -24.87
CA GLU A 100 -14.50 -13.25 -24.03
C GLU A 100 -14.61 -11.85 -23.43
N LYS A 101 -14.07 -11.65 -22.23
CA LYS A 101 -13.90 -10.29 -21.68
C LYS A 101 -12.75 -9.60 -22.41
N GLY A 102 -12.98 -8.37 -22.85
CA GLY A 102 -11.99 -7.58 -23.57
C GLY A 102 -12.22 -6.09 -23.44
N TYR A 103 -11.69 -5.35 -24.41
CA TYR A 103 -11.67 -3.91 -24.47
C TYR A 103 -12.06 -3.45 -25.88
N ALA A 104 -12.94 -2.46 -25.96
CA ALA A 104 -13.33 -1.79 -27.18
C ALA A 104 -12.81 -0.34 -27.16
N CYS A 105 -12.22 0.11 -28.27
CA CYS A 105 -11.86 1.51 -28.45
C CYS A 105 -13.15 2.35 -28.57
N THR A 106 -13.23 3.49 -27.90
CA THR A 106 -14.38 4.41 -28.03
C THR A 106 -14.27 5.31 -29.26
N LEU A 107 -13.07 5.42 -29.85
CA LEU A 107 -12.78 6.29 -31.00
C LEU A 107 -12.87 5.57 -32.36
N CYS A 108 -12.83 4.23 -32.39
CA CYS A 108 -13.01 3.44 -33.61
C CYS A 108 -13.50 2.03 -33.30
N SER A 109 -13.78 1.22 -34.33
CA SER A 109 -14.32 -0.14 -34.17
C SER A 109 -13.30 -1.20 -33.73
N TYR A 110 -12.14 -0.81 -33.18
CA TYR A 110 -11.10 -1.76 -32.78
C TYR A 110 -11.41 -2.40 -31.42
N CYS A 111 -11.34 -3.73 -31.36
CA CYS A 111 -11.53 -4.49 -30.13
C CYS A 111 -10.38 -5.48 -29.90
N CYS A 112 -10.09 -5.81 -28.65
CA CYS A 112 -9.09 -6.82 -28.28
C CYS A 112 -9.35 -7.37 -26.87
N THR A 113 -8.62 -8.42 -26.47
CA THR A 113 -8.79 -9.05 -25.14
C THR A 113 -7.78 -8.56 -24.09
N GLY A 114 -6.70 -7.91 -24.51
CA GLY A 114 -5.60 -7.51 -23.65
C GLY A 114 -5.44 -6.01 -23.51
N LEU A 115 -5.25 -5.53 -22.27
CA LEU A 115 -5.02 -4.11 -21.97
C LEU A 115 -3.77 -3.53 -22.66
N SER A 116 -2.70 -4.32 -22.78
CA SER A 116 -1.50 -3.88 -23.51
C SER A 116 -1.79 -3.68 -25.00
N THR A 117 -2.69 -4.47 -25.58
CA THR A 117 -3.03 -4.41 -27.00
C THR A 117 -3.83 -3.16 -27.32
N ILE A 118 -4.80 -2.80 -26.47
CA ILE A 118 -5.58 -1.56 -26.65
C ILE A 118 -4.70 -0.30 -26.47
N ASN A 119 -3.77 -0.32 -25.52
CA ASN A 119 -2.79 0.76 -25.33
C ASN A 119 -1.90 0.96 -26.57
N ASN A 120 -1.43 -0.14 -27.17
CA ASN A 120 -0.63 -0.10 -28.38
C ASN A 120 -1.43 0.42 -29.58
N HIS A 121 -2.69 -0.03 -29.71
CA HIS A 121 -3.60 0.46 -30.74
C HIS A 121 -3.81 1.98 -30.62
N PHE A 122 -4.18 2.46 -29.43
CA PHE A 122 -4.42 3.89 -29.18
C PHE A 122 -3.19 4.73 -29.54
N SER A 123 -2.01 4.30 -29.08
CA SER A 123 -0.74 4.99 -29.36
C SER A 123 -0.42 5.06 -30.86
N ALA A 124 -0.82 4.06 -31.64
CA ALA A 124 -0.52 3.97 -33.07
C ALA A 124 -1.56 4.66 -33.96
N LYS A 125 -2.85 4.65 -33.58
CA LYS A 125 -3.97 5.09 -34.44
C LYS A 125 -4.67 6.35 -33.97
N HIS A 126 -4.54 6.72 -32.70
CA HIS A 126 -5.23 7.86 -32.09
C HIS A 126 -4.22 8.87 -31.49
N ARG A 127 -3.04 8.97 -32.09
CA ARG A 127 -2.01 9.92 -31.66
C ARG A 127 -2.51 11.36 -31.86
N GLY A 128 -2.76 12.07 -30.76
CA GLY A 128 -3.29 13.44 -30.78
C GLY A 128 -4.80 13.54 -30.52
N ALA A 129 -5.50 12.42 -30.30
CA ALA A 129 -6.86 12.46 -29.77
C ALA A 129 -6.87 12.96 -28.32
N GLU A 130 -7.96 13.59 -27.90
CA GLU A 130 -8.14 14.06 -26.53
C GLU A 130 -8.15 12.91 -25.52
N GLY A 131 -7.52 13.13 -24.36
CA GLY A 131 -7.46 12.14 -23.27
C GLY A 131 -6.34 11.10 -23.40
N THR A 132 -6.25 10.22 -22.39
CA THR A 132 -5.34 9.07 -22.39
C THR A 132 -6.03 7.83 -22.95
N CYS A 133 -5.27 6.75 -23.19
CA CYS A 133 -5.89 5.48 -23.60
C CYS A 133 -6.96 5.02 -22.57
N LYS A 134 -6.74 5.24 -21.27
CA LYS A 134 -7.70 4.88 -20.21
C LYS A 134 -9.03 5.61 -20.34
N ASP A 135 -9.03 6.80 -20.93
CA ASP A 135 -10.23 7.60 -21.12
C ASP A 135 -10.98 7.20 -22.40
N ASN A 136 -10.34 6.39 -23.26
CA ASN A 136 -10.78 6.13 -24.63
C ASN A 136 -10.91 4.63 -24.96
N TYR A 137 -11.04 3.79 -23.94
CA TYR A 137 -11.51 2.41 -24.11
C TYR A 137 -12.61 2.10 -23.08
N ALA A 138 -13.47 1.17 -23.44
CA ALA A 138 -14.45 0.57 -22.53
C ALA A 138 -14.14 -0.92 -22.37
N GLU A 139 -14.37 -1.47 -21.17
CA GLU A 139 -14.48 -2.91 -21.01
C GLU A 139 -15.70 -3.41 -21.78
N ALA A 140 -15.53 -4.47 -22.57
CA ALA A 140 -16.58 -5.00 -23.42
C ALA A 140 -16.52 -6.52 -23.46
N THR A 141 -17.65 -7.17 -23.71
CA THR A 141 -17.65 -8.55 -24.16
C THR A 141 -17.33 -8.56 -25.64
N VAL A 142 -16.37 -9.38 -26.06
CA VAL A 142 -15.92 -9.46 -27.44
C VAL A 142 -16.06 -10.87 -27.98
N GLN A 143 -16.33 -10.99 -29.27
CA GLN A 143 -16.31 -12.25 -30.01
C GLN A 143 -15.29 -12.16 -31.14
N MET A 144 -14.87 -13.33 -31.63
CA MET A 144 -14.04 -13.45 -32.82
C MET A 144 -14.54 -14.59 -33.70
N PHE A 145 -14.42 -14.44 -35.01
CA PHE A 145 -14.84 -15.48 -35.95
C PHE A 145 -13.88 -16.67 -35.97
N THR A 146 -12.56 -16.44 -36.06
CA THR A 146 -11.59 -17.54 -36.17
C THR A 146 -10.21 -17.17 -35.61
N PRO A 147 -9.51 -18.08 -34.89
CA PRO A 147 -8.17 -17.84 -34.34
C PRO A 147 -7.11 -17.48 -35.38
N GLN A 148 -7.29 -17.91 -36.62
CA GLN A 148 -6.37 -17.67 -37.73
C GLN A 148 -6.36 -16.20 -38.17
N PHE A 149 -7.43 -15.46 -37.86
CA PHE A 149 -7.59 -14.05 -38.17
C PHE A 149 -8.16 -13.32 -36.97
N LYS A 150 -7.27 -12.92 -36.05
CA LYS A 150 -7.60 -12.31 -34.75
C LYS A 150 -8.16 -10.89 -34.91
N LYS A 151 -9.41 -10.79 -35.37
CA LYS A 151 -10.20 -9.57 -35.35
C LYS A 151 -11.38 -9.78 -34.42
N TYR A 152 -11.38 -9.02 -33.33
CA TYR A 152 -12.46 -9.01 -32.37
C TYR A 152 -13.48 -7.93 -32.72
N PHE A 153 -14.72 -8.14 -32.31
CA PHE A 153 -15.79 -7.16 -32.38
C PHE A 153 -16.57 -7.18 -31.05
N ALA A 154 -17.11 -6.04 -30.64
CA ALA A 154 -17.82 -5.91 -29.37
C ALA A 154 -19.26 -6.42 -29.51
N VAL A 155 -19.71 -7.16 -28.51
CA VAL A 155 -21.07 -7.70 -28.42
C VAL A 155 -21.73 -7.34 -27.10
N ILE A 156 -23.06 -7.23 -27.11
CA ILE A 156 -23.85 -6.97 -25.91
C ILE A 156 -24.63 -8.24 -25.55
N PRO A 157 -24.23 -9.00 -24.51
CA PRO A 157 -24.80 -10.32 -24.21
C PRO A 157 -26.32 -10.35 -24.08
N ILE A 158 -26.92 -9.28 -23.55
CA ILE A 158 -28.37 -9.17 -23.36
C ILE A 158 -29.16 -9.08 -24.67
N LEU A 159 -28.51 -8.72 -25.80
CA LEU A 159 -29.15 -8.67 -27.11
C LEU A 159 -29.27 -10.04 -27.78
N THR A 160 -28.80 -11.12 -27.14
CA THR A 160 -28.95 -12.48 -27.65
C THR A 160 -30.43 -12.80 -27.85
N ASN A 161 -30.80 -13.25 -29.06
CA ASN A 161 -32.19 -13.56 -29.46
C ASN A 161 -33.18 -12.38 -29.45
N MET A 162 -32.71 -11.12 -29.31
CA MET A 162 -33.58 -9.96 -29.42
C MET A 162 -33.75 -9.53 -30.90
N PRO A 163 -34.98 -9.24 -31.35
CA PRO A 163 -35.21 -8.64 -32.66
C PRO A 163 -34.45 -7.31 -32.82
N LEU A 164 -33.94 -7.02 -34.03
CA LEU A 164 -33.20 -5.78 -34.35
C LEU A 164 -34.05 -4.51 -34.14
N ASP A 165 -35.37 -4.65 -34.19
CA ASP A 165 -36.41 -3.64 -33.97
C ASP A 165 -36.95 -3.62 -32.53
N ASN A 166 -36.36 -4.38 -31.61
CA ASN A 166 -36.72 -4.33 -30.20
C ASN A 166 -36.41 -2.94 -29.61
N LEU A 167 -37.36 -2.39 -28.85
CA LEU A 167 -37.25 -1.09 -28.18
C LEU A 167 -35.96 -0.93 -27.36
N PHE A 168 -35.45 -2.00 -26.74
CA PHE A 168 -34.21 -1.97 -25.99
C PHE A 168 -32.97 -1.83 -26.90
N THR A 169 -32.97 -2.48 -28.07
CA THR A 169 -31.91 -2.32 -29.09
C THR A 169 -31.90 -0.88 -29.62
N LEU A 170 -33.08 -0.28 -29.86
CA LEU A 170 -33.22 1.12 -30.25
C LEU A 170 -32.76 2.06 -29.11
N TYR A 171 -33.12 1.79 -27.86
CA TYR A 171 -32.66 2.53 -26.68
C TYR A 171 -31.13 2.52 -26.54
N LEU A 172 -30.48 1.35 -26.66
CA LEU A 172 -29.02 1.24 -26.60
C LEU A 172 -28.33 1.98 -27.75
N LYS A 173 -28.98 2.10 -28.91
CA LYS A 173 -28.41 2.76 -30.10
C LYS A 173 -28.64 4.28 -30.10
N GLU A 174 -29.82 4.72 -29.67
CA GLU A 174 -30.27 6.11 -29.84
C GLU A 174 -30.16 6.92 -28.54
N HIS A 175 -30.35 6.29 -27.38
CA HIS A 175 -30.40 6.98 -26.10
C HIS A 175 -29.17 6.76 -25.22
N VAL A 176 -28.60 5.54 -25.16
CA VAL A 176 -27.42 5.28 -24.32
C VAL A 176 -26.22 6.16 -24.67
N PRO A 177 -25.84 6.37 -25.95
CA PRO A 177 -24.76 7.30 -26.27
C PRO A 177 -25.03 8.73 -25.78
N ALA A 178 -26.28 9.18 -25.80
CA ALA A 178 -26.67 10.49 -25.29
C ALA A 178 -26.62 10.57 -23.76
N VAL A 179 -27.00 9.48 -23.06
CA VAL A 179 -26.94 9.37 -21.59
C VAL A 179 -25.48 9.27 -21.10
N GLU A 180 -24.64 8.51 -21.79
CA GLU A 180 -23.21 8.35 -21.47
C GLU A 180 -22.39 9.60 -21.85
N ALA A 181 -22.85 10.38 -22.83
CA ALA A 181 -22.28 11.67 -23.19
C ALA A 181 -22.69 12.82 -22.24
N ILE A 182 -23.43 12.55 -21.17
CA ILE A 182 -23.75 13.58 -20.17
C ILE A 182 -22.47 13.96 -19.43
N GLU A 183 -21.90 15.10 -19.80
CA GLU A 183 -20.74 15.71 -19.15
C GLU A 183 -21.12 16.71 -18.05
N VAL A 184 -22.42 16.82 -17.73
CA VAL A 184 -22.93 17.77 -16.74
C VAL A 184 -22.64 17.27 -15.33
N LEU A 185 -22.00 18.12 -14.53
CA LEU A 185 -21.82 17.93 -13.11
C LEU A 185 -22.84 18.80 -12.39
N ASN A 186 -23.71 18.21 -11.59
CA ASN A 186 -24.75 18.97 -10.92
C ASN A 186 -24.11 19.85 -9.82
N PRO A 187 -24.35 21.17 -9.83
CA PRO A 187 -23.97 22.01 -8.70
C PRO A 187 -24.75 21.58 -7.44
N PRO A 188 -24.24 21.88 -6.24
CA PRO A 188 -24.99 21.64 -5.01
C PRO A 188 -26.35 22.37 -5.08
N ILE A 189 -27.42 21.64 -4.81
CA ILE A 189 -28.80 22.13 -4.89
C ILE A 189 -29.13 22.96 -3.65
N ASP A 190 -28.54 22.60 -2.51
CA ASP A 190 -28.72 23.28 -1.23
C ASP A 190 -27.38 23.57 -0.54
N HIS A 191 -27.37 24.63 0.28
CA HIS A 191 -26.19 25.01 1.04
C HIS A 191 -25.73 23.88 2.00
N ASN A 192 -26.62 22.98 2.45
CA ASN A 192 -26.21 21.86 3.31
C ASN A 192 -25.37 20.79 2.60
N GLU A 193 -25.37 20.74 1.26
CA GLU A 193 -24.57 19.80 0.48
C GLU A 193 -23.10 20.19 0.40
N VAL A 194 -22.77 21.46 0.70
CA VAL A 194 -21.40 21.96 0.68
C VAL A 194 -20.68 21.58 1.99
N PRO A 195 -19.53 20.87 1.94
CA PRO A 195 -18.79 20.50 3.15
C PRO A 195 -18.33 21.72 3.97
N PRO A 196 -18.18 21.61 5.30
CA PRO A 196 -17.82 22.75 6.16
C PRO A 196 -16.54 23.47 5.76
N LEU A 197 -15.50 22.73 5.32
CA LEU A 197 -14.28 23.34 4.83
C LEU A 197 -14.56 24.22 3.61
N VAL A 198 -15.28 23.68 2.63
CA VAL A 198 -15.60 24.35 1.36
C VAL A 198 -16.51 25.56 1.59
N LYS A 199 -17.43 25.50 2.55
CA LYS A 199 -18.23 26.66 3.00
C LYS A 199 -17.36 27.80 3.52
N ASN A 200 -16.42 27.49 4.41
CA ASN A 200 -15.53 28.51 4.99
C ASN A 200 -14.53 29.05 3.95
N THR A 201 -14.05 28.19 3.05
CA THR A 201 -13.09 28.59 2.02
C THR A 201 -13.76 29.19 0.78
N ALA A 202 -15.07 29.04 0.60
CA ALA A 202 -15.84 29.54 -0.55
C ALA A 202 -15.27 29.12 -1.92
N TRP A 203 -14.52 28.01 -1.97
CA TRP A 203 -13.87 27.54 -3.21
C TRP A 203 -14.90 27.16 -4.29
N ASN A 204 -16.02 26.58 -3.87
CA ASN A 204 -17.16 26.25 -4.73
C ASN A 204 -17.78 27.49 -5.37
N GLU A 205 -17.85 28.61 -4.63
CA GLU A 205 -18.40 29.87 -5.16
C GLU A 205 -17.44 30.50 -6.17
N HIS A 206 -16.13 30.48 -5.88
CA HIS A 206 -15.10 31.00 -6.80
C HIS A 206 -15.05 30.25 -8.13
N LEU A 207 -15.18 28.92 -8.10
CA LEU A 207 -15.08 28.07 -9.30
C LEU A 207 -16.44 27.69 -9.90
N ALA A 208 -17.55 28.27 -9.42
CA ALA A 208 -18.91 27.90 -9.82
C ALA A 208 -19.15 27.91 -11.35
N ALA A 209 -18.51 28.84 -12.06
CA ALA A 209 -18.61 28.97 -13.53
C ALA A 209 -17.99 27.77 -14.30
N TYR A 210 -17.17 26.96 -13.63
CA TYR A 210 -16.42 25.87 -14.23
C TYR A 210 -16.84 24.49 -13.72
N THR A 211 -17.36 24.40 -12.49
CA THR A 211 -17.65 23.11 -11.83
C THR A 211 -18.91 22.41 -12.32
N GLY A 212 -19.76 23.09 -13.11
CA GLY A 212 -20.99 22.51 -13.66
C GLY A 212 -20.79 21.61 -14.90
N ASP A 213 -19.55 21.52 -15.41
CA ASP A 213 -19.24 20.89 -16.69
C ASP A 213 -17.89 20.16 -16.57
N LYS A 214 -17.90 18.85 -16.84
CA LYS A 214 -16.71 18.00 -16.73
C LYS A 214 -15.60 18.40 -17.69
N GLN A 215 -15.92 18.91 -18.88
CA GLN A 215 -14.93 19.43 -19.82
C GLN A 215 -14.27 20.69 -19.26
N LYS A 216 -15.06 21.63 -18.70
CA LYS A 216 -14.50 22.83 -18.05
C LYS A 216 -13.66 22.51 -16.83
N VAL A 217 -14.08 21.54 -16.00
CA VAL A 217 -13.27 21.04 -14.88
C VAL A 217 -11.94 20.47 -15.37
N ARG A 218 -11.97 19.63 -16.42
CA ARG A 218 -10.74 19.09 -17.03
C ARG A 218 -9.83 20.22 -17.54
N LEU A 219 -10.38 21.21 -18.24
CA LEU A 219 -9.61 22.37 -18.70
C LEU A 219 -8.99 23.15 -17.53
N LEU A 220 -9.69 23.33 -16.41
CA LEU A 220 -9.08 23.94 -15.22
C LEU A 220 -7.94 23.09 -14.65
N LEU A 221 -8.13 21.77 -14.56
CA LEU A 221 -7.12 20.88 -14.00
C LEU A 221 -5.85 20.79 -14.87
N GLN A 222 -5.96 21.02 -16.19
CA GLN A 222 -4.80 21.13 -17.08
C GLN A 222 -3.83 22.25 -16.68
N LEU A 223 -4.28 23.31 -16.01
CA LEU A 223 -3.39 24.35 -15.48
C LEU A 223 -2.36 23.80 -14.47
N LEU A 224 -2.72 22.70 -13.78
CA LEU A 224 -1.87 22.03 -12.78
C LEU A 224 -1.07 20.85 -13.35
N GLU A 225 -1.29 20.50 -14.62
CA GLU A 225 -0.55 19.45 -15.32
C GLU A 225 0.82 19.96 -15.76
N LEU A 226 1.88 19.43 -15.13
CA LEU A 226 3.24 19.82 -15.45
C LEU A 226 3.70 19.20 -16.79
N PRO A 227 4.48 19.93 -17.61
CA PRO A 227 5.08 19.38 -18.81
C PRO A 227 5.96 18.17 -18.52
N THR A 228 6.03 17.24 -19.48
CA THR A 228 6.89 16.05 -19.42
C THR A 228 8.02 16.16 -20.43
N SER A 229 9.01 15.26 -20.37
CA SER A 229 10.09 15.19 -21.36
C SER A 229 9.61 14.97 -22.81
N LYS A 230 8.36 14.55 -22.99
CA LYS A 230 7.74 14.26 -24.30
C LYS A 230 6.64 15.25 -24.70
N ARG A 231 6.11 16.06 -23.78
CA ARG A 231 4.93 16.93 -23.99
C ARG A 231 5.07 18.24 -23.24
N GLY A 232 4.77 19.36 -23.91
CA GLY A 232 4.80 20.71 -23.36
C GLY A 232 6.13 21.43 -23.60
N GLU A 233 6.19 22.72 -23.28
CA GLU A 233 7.34 23.56 -23.56
C GLU A 233 8.50 23.27 -22.60
N LYS A 234 9.72 23.14 -23.14
CA LYS A 234 10.91 22.76 -22.35
C LYS A 234 11.20 23.73 -21.21
N TRP A 235 10.97 25.04 -21.41
CA TRP A 235 11.25 26.06 -20.40
C TRP A 235 10.22 26.02 -19.25
N LEU A 236 8.94 25.72 -19.53
CA LEU A 236 7.90 25.51 -18.52
C LEU A 236 8.03 24.17 -17.78
N GLY A 237 8.63 23.17 -18.43
CA GLY A 237 8.91 21.86 -17.85
C GLY A 237 10.19 21.87 -17.01
N GLU A 238 11.28 21.41 -17.61
CA GLU A 238 12.52 21.08 -16.91
C GLU A 238 13.24 22.32 -16.37
N ARG A 239 13.27 23.42 -17.13
CA ARG A 239 14.02 24.62 -16.72
C ARG A 239 13.35 25.34 -15.55
N LEU A 240 12.04 25.54 -15.61
CA LEU A 240 11.28 26.09 -14.48
C LEU A 240 11.38 25.17 -13.27
N ARG A 241 11.23 23.84 -13.43
CA ARG A 241 11.40 22.86 -12.34
C ARG A 241 12.75 23.03 -11.64
N LYS A 242 13.84 23.04 -12.41
CA LYS A 242 15.20 23.23 -11.87
C LYS A 242 15.40 24.58 -11.19
N THR A 243 14.81 25.65 -11.73
CA THR A 243 14.89 26.99 -11.14
C THR A 243 14.20 27.03 -9.77
N VAL A 244 12.99 26.46 -9.67
CA VAL A 244 12.23 26.37 -8.41
C VAL A 244 12.93 25.47 -7.39
N GLU A 245 13.47 24.33 -7.83
CA GLU A 245 14.28 23.45 -6.98
C GLU A 245 15.55 24.14 -6.50
N GLY A 246 16.24 24.87 -7.38
CA GLY A 246 17.41 25.68 -7.07
C GLY A 246 17.11 26.72 -6.00
N TYR A 247 16.04 27.52 -6.19
CA TYR A 247 15.57 28.49 -5.21
C TYR A 247 15.32 27.87 -3.83
N MET A 248 14.63 26.73 -3.79
CA MET A 248 14.33 26.04 -2.54
C MET A 248 15.59 25.45 -1.87
N LYS A 249 16.55 24.95 -2.66
CA LYS A 249 17.85 24.46 -2.17
C LYS A 249 18.68 25.60 -1.62
N GLU A 250 18.70 26.75 -2.28
CA GLU A 250 19.40 27.95 -1.83
C GLU A 250 18.82 28.48 -0.51
N ALA A 251 17.50 28.63 -0.41
CA ALA A 251 16.84 29.00 0.85
C ALA A 251 17.12 27.98 1.98
N SER A 252 17.24 26.69 1.66
CA SER A 252 17.58 25.64 2.63
C SER A 252 19.05 25.71 3.08
N GLN A 253 19.97 26.04 2.16
CA GLN A 253 21.38 26.28 2.49
C GLN A 253 21.55 27.52 3.35
N MET A 254 20.85 28.61 3.00
CA MET A 254 20.76 29.83 3.81
C MET A 254 20.25 29.51 5.23
N GLY A 255 19.21 28.69 5.34
CA GLY A 255 18.68 28.24 6.63
C GLY A 255 19.72 27.44 7.43
N THR A 256 20.44 26.53 6.77
CA THR A 256 21.51 25.72 7.37
C THR A 256 22.66 26.59 7.89
N ASN A 257 22.98 27.68 7.20
CA ASN A 257 24.04 28.61 7.59
C ASN A 257 23.55 29.67 8.61
N SER A 258 22.24 29.80 8.81
CA SER A 258 21.64 30.76 9.74
C SER A 258 21.70 30.27 11.19
N SER A 259 21.80 31.22 12.12
CA SER A 259 21.77 30.95 13.55
C SER A 259 20.43 30.36 14.00
N LEU A 260 20.43 29.66 15.14
CA LEU A 260 19.20 29.13 15.74
C LEU A 260 18.17 30.24 16.01
N ALA A 261 18.61 31.44 16.39
CA ALA A 261 17.73 32.58 16.61
C ALA A 261 16.93 32.96 15.36
N ILE A 262 17.59 33.02 14.19
CA ILE A 262 16.94 33.26 12.90
C ILE A 262 15.90 32.16 12.62
N ARG A 263 16.26 30.89 12.83
CA ARG A 263 15.33 29.76 12.60
C ARG A 263 14.14 29.76 13.57
N CYS A 264 14.30 30.25 14.80
CA CYS A 264 13.18 30.42 15.74
C CYS A 264 12.23 31.52 15.28
N ILE A 265 12.73 32.66 14.79
CA ILE A 265 11.88 33.76 14.27
C ILE A 265 11.02 33.30 13.10
N LEU A 266 11.53 32.41 12.26
CA LEU A 266 10.74 31.83 11.17
C LEU A 266 9.57 30.96 11.65
N MET A 267 9.58 30.50 12.90
CA MET A 267 8.47 29.76 13.51
C MET A 267 7.46 30.67 14.20
N GLU A 268 7.95 31.71 14.87
CA GLU A 268 7.14 32.62 15.68
C GLU A 268 7.78 34.03 15.66
N CYS A 269 7.07 35.01 15.08
CA CYS A 269 7.48 36.41 15.05
C CYS A 269 6.28 37.35 15.28
N PRO A 270 6.32 38.27 16.27
CA PRO A 270 7.37 38.39 17.29
C PRO A 270 7.44 37.15 18.17
N ARG A 271 8.64 36.82 18.68
CA ARG A 271 8.83 35.65 19.53
C ARG A 271 8.30 35.95 20.93
N LEU A 272 7.09 35.47 21.24
CA LEU A 272 6.44 35.66 22.53
C LEU A 272 6.74 34.50 23.49
N THR A 273 7.09 33.32 22.95
CA THR A 273 7.45 32.14 23.75
C THR A 273 8.95 31.83 23.75
N GLN A 274 9.45 31.25 24.84
CA GLN A 274 10.82 30.71 24.92
C GLN A 274 10.93 29.28 24.36
N ASN A 275 9.97 28.83 23.54
CA ASN A 275 9.99 27.49 22.99
C ASN A 275 11.21 27.28 22.08
N SER A 276 11.73 26.05 22.07
CA SER A 276 12.87 25.63 21.23
C SER A 276 12.47 25.30 19.79
N ASP A 277 11.21 25.54 19.43
CA ASP A 277 10.69 25.31 18.10
C ASP A 277 11.43 26.22 17.10
N HIS A 278 11.94 25.61 16.04
CA HIS A 278 12.72 26.29 15.03
C HIS A 278 12.41 25.71 13.64
N TRP A 279 12.66 26.50 12.60
CA TRP A 279 12.38 26.08 11.23
C TRP A 279 13.33 24.94 10.83
N ILE A 280 12.74 23.78 10.55
CA ILE A 280 13.48 22.56 10.21
C ILE A 280 13.79 22.56 8.72
N ILE A 281 15.07 22.43 8.38
CA ILE A 281 15.54 22.32 7.00
C ILE A 281 15.16 20.96 6.43
N LEU A 282 14.50 20.97 5.27
CA LEU A 282 14.06 19.73 4.63
C LEU A 282 15.25 19.00 3.96
N PRO A 283 15.31 17.65 4.05
CA PRO A 283 16.25 16.87 3.24
C PRO A 283 16.00 17.06 1.74
N GLU A 284 17.03 16.92 0.91
CA GLU A 284 16.99 17.19 -0.54
C GLU A 284 15.82 16.50 -1.26
N LYS A 285 15.61 15.20 -1.03
CA LYS A 285 14.47 14.46 -1.63
C LYS A 285 13.10 15.03 -1.26
N THR A 286 12.99 15.64 -0.07
CA THR A 286 11.73 16.28 0.37
C THR A 286 11.56 17.65 -0.26
N ILE A 287 12.67 18.36 -0.51
CA ILE A 287 12.66 19.63 -1.25
C ILE A 287 12.06 19.43 -2.65
N GLU A 288 12.45 18.38 -3.38
CA GLU A 288 11.89 18.09 -4.72
C GLU A 288 10.36 17.92 -4.68
N VAL A 289 9.84 17.21 -3.67
CA VAL A 289 8.39 17.00 -3.47
C VAL A 289 7.65 18.30 -3.09
N TYR A 290 8.33 19.21 -2.41
CA TYR A 290 7.79 20.53 -2.07
C TYR A 290 7.82 21.45 -3.29
N ALA A 291 8.98 21.54 -3.96
CA ALA A 291 9.21 22.33 -5.17
C ALA A 291 8.19 22.03 -6.26
N ARG A 292 7.74 20.78 -6.41
CA ARG A 292 6.67 20.41 -7.36
C ARG A 292 5.39 21.24 -7.19
N LEU A 293 4.96 21.55 -5.96
CA LEU A 293 3.75 22.35 -5.75
C LEU A 293 3.95 23.81 -6.17
N LEU A 294 5.13 24.36 -5.87
CA LEU A 294 5.49 25.73 -6.26
C LEU A 294 5.69 25.86 -7.78
N HIS A 295 6.22 24.80 -8.42
CA HIS A 295 6.29 24.65 -9.87
C HIS A 295 4.89 24.62 -10.49
N GLN A 296 3.96 23.83 -9.94
CA GLN A 296 2.56 23.79 -10.41
C GLN A 296 1.89 25.16 -10.34
N TRP A 297 2.10 25.91 -9.26
CA TRP A 297 1.51 27.24 -9.11
C TRP A 297 2.09 28.23 -10.12
N THR A 298 3.42 28.26 -10.25
CA THR A 298 4.10 29.13 -11.21
C THR A 298 3.71 28.78 -12.65
N HIS A 299 3.65 27.50 -12.98
CA HIS A 299 3.20 27.00 -14.27
C HIS A 299 1.76 27.45 -14.58
N ALA A 300 0.83 27.26 -13.66
CA ALA A 300 -0.56 27.67 -13.83
C ALA A 300 -0.66 29.18 -14.10
N ILE A 301 0.08 30.00 -13.35
CA ILE A 301 0.14 31.45 -13.58
C ILE A 301 0.63 31.76 -15.01
N MET A 302 1.73 31.16 -15.44
CA MET A 302 2.30 31.39 -16.77
C MET A 302 1.30 31.01 -17.89
N LEU A 303 0.62 29.87 -17.79
CA LEU A 303 -0.37 29.46 -18.77
C LEU A 303 -1.57 30.41 -18.83
N THR A 304 -2.05 30.90 -17.68
CA THR A 304 -3.17 31.86 -17.67
C THR A 304 -2.78 33.21 -18.27
N LEU A 305 -1.53 33.63 -18.13
CA LEU A 305 -1.01 34.86 -18.76
C LEU A 305 -0.91 34.73 -20.29
N GLU A 306 -0.69 33.53 -20.81
CA GLU A 306 -0.63 33.25 -22.26
C GLU A 306 -2.03 33.00 -22.88
N GLY A 307 -3.09 32.94 -22.06
CA GLY A 307 -4.47 32.76 -22.52
C GLY A 307 -4.86 31.29 -22.65
N HIS A 308 -5.00 30.60 -21.52
CA HIS A 308 -5.43 29.19 -21.48
C HIS A 308 -6.89 29.01 -21.91
N GLU A 309 -7.22 27.89 -22.59
CA GLU A 309 -8.54 27.58 -23.13
C GLU A 309 -9.67 27.58 -22.09
N SER A 310 -9.34 27.30 -20.82
CA SER A 310 -10.30 27.42 -19.71
C SER A 310 -10.87 28.83 -19.54
N GLY A 311 -10.20 29.88 -20.01
CA GLY A 311 -10.56 31.28 -19.75
C GLY A 311 -10.32 31.75 -18.30
N TYR A 312 -9.80 30.90 -17.41
CA TYR A 312 -9.47 31.26 -16.04
C TYR A 312 -8.24 32.17 -15.98
N THR A 313 -8.26 33.14 -15.08
CA THR A 313 -7.13 34.06 -14.84
C THR A 313 -6.86 34.25 -13.36
N PHE A 314 -5.58 34.36 -12.98
CA PHE A 314 -5.20 34.75 -11.63
C PHE A 314 -5.30 36.27 -11.44
N PRO A 315 -5.66 36.75 -10.23
CA PRO A 315 -5.76 38.18 -9.90
C PRO A 315 -4.37 38.81 -9.72
N LEU A 316 -3.65 38.99 -10.83
CA LEU A 316 -2.29 39.53 -10.85
C LEU A 316 -2.31 41.04 -11.08
N THR A 317 -1.51 41.77 -10.29
CA THR A 317 -1.25 43.20 -10.51
C THR A 317 -0.39 43.39 -11.75
N ASP A 318 -0.28 44.63 -12.25
CA ASP A 318 0.59 44.90 -13.40
C ASP A 318 2.08 44.68 -13.07
N GLU A 319 2.48 44.90 -11.81
CA GLU A 319 3.81 44.55 -11.33
C GLU A 319 4.01 43.02 -11.32
N ASP A 320 3.04 42.24 -10.84
CA ASP A 320 3.12 40.77 -10.87
C ASP A 320 3.26 40.26 -12.32
N LYS A 321 2.49 40.82 -13.26
CA LYS A 321 2.58 40.47 -14.69
C LYS A 321 3.96 40.82 -15.24
N SER A 322 4.50 41.98 -14.89
CA SER A 322 5.84 42.42 -15.30
C SER A 322 6.93 41.46 -14.80
N ASN A 323 6.87 41.09 -13.51
CA ASN A 323 7.79 40.13 -12.92
C ASN A 323 7.66 38.73 -13.54
N ALA A 324 6.43 38.30 -13.85
CA ALA A 324 6.18 37.03 -14.54
C ALA A 324 6.77 37.03 -15.97
N MET A 325 6.60 38.13 -16.72
CA MET A 325 7.21 38.29 -18.04
C MET A 325 8.74 38.29 -17.96
N ALA A 326 9.35 38.97 -16.99
CA ALA A 326 10.80 38.95 -16.79
C ALA A 326 11.32 37.54 -16.48
N LEU A 327 10.62 36.77 -15.63
CA LEU A 327 10.93 35.37 -15.38
C LEU A 327 10.80 34.51 -16.64
N ARG A 328 9.75 34.72 -17.44
CA ARG A 328 9.55 34.00 -18.71
C ARG A 328 10.72 34.22 -19.66
N GLU A 329 11.11 35.47 -19.89
CA GLU A 329 12.24 35.77 -20.78
C GLU A 329 13.54 35.15 -20.27
N ALA A 330 13.79 35.21 -18.95
CA ALA A 330 14.96 34.57 -18.34
C ALA A 330 14.95 33.03 -18.46
N LEU A 331 13.77 32.41 -18.44
CA LEU A 331 13.61 30.97 -18.67
C LEU A 331 13.72 30.60 -20.16
N ARG A 332 13.37 31.49 -21.09
CA ARG A 332 13.49 31.24 -22.52
C ARG A 332 14.90 31.53 -23.06
N ALA A 333 15.68 32.34 -22.36
CA ALA A 333 17.07 32.64 -22.71
C ALA A 333 17.92 31.36 -22.83
N ASP A 334 18.77 31.28 -23.85
CA ASP A 334 19.70 30.16 -24.04
C ASP A 334 20.94 30.29 -23.14
N SER A 335 20.71 30.37 -21.83
CA SER A 335 21.76 30.38 -20.80
C SER A 335 21.83 29.05 -20.06
N THR A 336 23.02 28.70 -19.56
CA THR A 336 23.20 27.55 -18.65
C THR A 336 22.80 27.88 -17.21
N ASP A 337 22.74 29.17 -16.85
CA ASP A 337 22.38 29.63 -15.52
C ASP A 337 20.87 29.56 -15.28
N LEU A 338 20.50 29.19 -14.05
CA LEU A 338 19.11 29.17 -13.59
C LEU A 338 18.73 30.55 -13.04
N PRO A 339 17.62 31.16 -13.47
CA PRO A 339 17.23 32.51 -13.05
C PRO A 339 16.57 32.52 -11.66
N ILE A 340 17.31 32.08 -10.63
CA ILE A 340 16.83 31.91 -9.25
C ILE A 340 16.40 33.26 -8.65
N ASP A 341 17.21 34.30 -8.81
CA ASP A 341 16.87 35.64 -8.31
C ASP A 341 15.64 36.25 -9.00
N THR A 342 15.53 36.06 -10.32
CA THR A 342 14.36 36.50 -11.07
C THR A 342 13.11 35.75 -10.61
N PHE A 343 13.25 34.46 -10.29
CA PHE A 343 12.16 33.68 -9.70
C PHE A 343 11.77 34.21 -8.31
N HIS A 344 12.74 34.60 -7.48
CA HIS A 344 12.46 35.21 -6.18
C HIS A 344 11.67 36.52 -6.31
N VAL A 345 12.09 37.41 -7.22
CA VAL A 345 11.39 38.68 -7.51
C VAL A 345 9.94 38.44 -7.94
N PHE A 346 9.70 37.39 -8.74
CA PHE A 346 8.35 37.00 -9.14
C PHE A 346 7.51 36.41 -7.99
N ILE A 347 8.07 35.49 -7.19
CA ILE A 347 7.27 34.73 -6.23
C ILE A 347 7.03 35.48 -4.91
N LYS A 348 7.95 36.38 -4.52
CA LYS A 348 7.86 37.11 -3.24
C LYS A 348 6.54 37.90 -3.10
N PRO A 349 6.12 38.75 -4.06
CA PRO A 349 4.85 39.48 -3.96
C PRO A 349 3.62 38.60 -3.82
N LEU A 350 3.68 37.36 -4.34
CA LEU A 350 2.57 36.40 -4.27
C LEU A 350 2.49 35.68 -2.91
N LEU A 351 3.57 35.71 -2.13
CA LEU A 351 3.70 35.10 -0.80
C LEU A 351 3.71 36.14 0.33
N TYR A 352 3.54 37.43 0.00
CA TYR A 352 3.53 38.55 0.92
C TYR A 352 2.14 39.23 0.92
N PRO A 353 1.79 40.02 1.96
CA PRO A 353 0.53 40.74 2.00
C PRO A 353 0.47 41.77 0.87
N LYS A 354 -0.65 41.80 0.14
CA LYS A 354 -0.87 42.80 -0.92
C LYS A 354 -1.47 44.09 -0.37
N ASN A 355 -1.11 45.21 -1.01
CA ASN A 355 -1.78 46.48 -0.75
C ASN A 355 -3.07 46.57 -1.58
N HIS A 356 -4.20 46.22 -0.96
CA HIS A 356 -5.51 46.24 -1.63
C HIS A 356 -6.04 47.63 -1.95
N GLY A 357 -5.43 48.70 -1.43
CA GLY A 357 -5.78 50.07 -1.83
C GLY A 357 -5.44 50.39 -3.29
N LEU A 358 -4.62 49.55 -3.94
CA LEU A 358 -4.21 49.68 -5.34
C LEU A 358 -5.04 48.78 -6.28
N VAL A 359 -5.96 47.96 -5.77
CA VAL A 359 -6.78 47.04 -6.56
C VAL A 359 -8.18 47.64 -6.75
N PRO A 360 -8.64 47.89 -7.98
CA PRO A 360 -9.98 48.43 -8.23
C PRO A 360 -11.09 47.44 -7.80
N GLY A 361 -12.09 47.93 -7.05
CA GLY A 361 -13.29 47.16 -6.69
C GLY A 361 -13.42 46.88 -5.18
N SER A 362 -14.49 46.17 -4.80
CA SER A 362 -14.68 45.68 -3.44
C SER A 362 -13.71 44.52 -3.17
N TYR A 363 -13.01 44.57 -2.03
CA TYR A 363 -12.13 43.48 -1.62
C TYR A 363 -12.89 42.14 -1.51
N SER A 364 -12.35 41.14 -2.20
CA SER A 364 -12.64 39.73 -2.04
C SER A 364 -11.35 39.01 -1.71
N LYS A 365 -11.40 37.96 -0.88
CA LYS A 365 -10.20 37.14 -0.63
C LYS A 365 -9.65 36.50 -1.90
N PHE A 366 -10.48 36.29 -2.93
CA PHE A 366 -10.04 35.81 -4.23
C PHE A 366 -9.36 36.89 -5.10
N ASN A 367 -9.11 38.09 -4.56
CA ASN A 367 -8.10 38.99 -5.10
C ASN A 367 -6.67 38.54 -4.75
N GLU A 368 -6.51 37.58 -3.84
CA GLU A 368 -5.23 36.99 -3.48
C GLU A 368 -4.89 35.78 -4.37
N PRO A 369 -3.77 35.79 -5.12
CA PRO A 369 -3.43 34.69 -6.03
C PRO A 369 -3.28 33.31 -5.36
N PHE A 370 -2.86 33.26 -4.09
CA PHE A 370 -2.71 31.98 -3.37
C PHE A 370 -4.08 31.39 -2.97
N GLU A 371 -5.09 32.21 -2.70
CA GLU A 371 -6.46 31.76 -2.45
C GLU A 371 -7.07 31.10 -3.69
N CYS A 372 -6.84 31.72 -4.86
CA CYS A 372 -7.20 31.13 -6.16
C CYS A 372 -6.49 29.79 -6.39
N PHE A 373 -5.20 29.70 -6.05
CA PHE A 373 -4.45 28.46 -6.20
C PHE A 373 -4.93 27.36 -5.24
N TYR A 374 -5.32 27.71 -4.01
CA TYR A 374 -5.91 26.75 -3.09
C TYR A 374 -7.21 26.16 -3.63
N ALA A 375 -8.09 26.99 -4.21
CA ALA A 375 -9.31 26.52 -4.84
C ALA A 375 -9.03 25.57 -6.01
N LEU A 376 -8.14 25.94 -6.94
CA LEU A 376 -7.76 25.10 -8.07
C LEU A 376 -7.10 23.79 -7.61
N ARG A 377 -6.19 23.87 -6.64
CA ARG A 377 -5.46 22.70 -6.15
C ARG A 377 -6.37 21.72 -5.41
N ALA A 378 -7.41 22.22 -4.76
CA ALA A 378 -8.40 21.41 -4.08
C ALA A 378 -9.45 20.81 -5.03
N LEU A 379 -9.59 21.31 -6.26
CA LEU A 379 -10.52 20.76 -7.25
C LEU A 379 -10.15 19.33 -7.66
N ARG A 380 -11.17 18.49 -7.83
CA ARG A 380 -11.07 17.11 -8.33
C ARG A 380 -11.69 17.00 -9.72
N ASP A 381 -11.39 15.92 -10.41
CA ASP A 381 -11.88 15.59 -11.75
C ASP A 381 -13.40 15.37 -11.81
N ASP A 382 -14.00 15.00 -10.68
CA ASP A 382 -15.44 14.89 -10.46
C ASP A 382 -16.14 16.23 -10.15
N GLY A 383 -15.42 17.35 -10.20
CA GLY A 383 -15.94 18.69 -9.89
C GLY A 383 -16.11 19.00 -8.40
N ASN A 384 -15.88 18.02 -7.52
CA ASN A 384 -15.87 18.24 -6.08
C ASN A 384 -14.51 18.75 -5.59
N PHE A 385 -14.43 19.07 -4.29
CA PHE A 385 -13.22 19.52 -3.64
C PHE A 385 -12.62 18.44 -2.74
N GLN A 386 -11.31 18.52 -2.52
CA GLN A 386 -10.58 17.64 -1.62
C GLN A 386 -11.11 17.75 -0.18
N PRO A 387 -11.23 16.62 0.53
CA PRO A 387 -11.62 16.62 1.93
C PRO A 387 -10.53 17.24 2.83
N ALA A 388 -10.91 17.59 4.06
CA ALA A 388 -10.08 18.36 4.97
C ALA A 388 -8.74 17.69 5.31
N ASP A 389 -8.72 16.37 5.47
CA ASP A 389 -7.51 15.58 5.75
C ASP A 389 -6.47 15.65 4.61
N MET A 390 -6.94 15.78 3.37
CA MET A 390 -6.09 15.80 2.16
C MET A 390 -5.43 17.16 1.90
N VAL A 391 -6.06 18.28 2.30
CA VAL A 391 -5.54 19.64 2.02
C VAL A 391 -4.51 20.12 3.05
N THR A 392 -4.45 19.52 4.24
CA THR A 392 -3.52 19.92 5.32
C THR A 392 -2.05 19.94 4.89
N GLN A 393 -1.66 19.02 4.00
CA GLN A 393 -0.30 18.95 3.48
C GLN A 393 0.02 20.12 2.54
N THR A 394 -0.96 20.59 1.76
CA THR A 394 -0.81 21.76 0.88
C THR A 394 -0.50 23.00 1.73
N PHE A 395 -1.26 23.24 2.80
CA PHE A 395 -1.01 24.36 3.69
C PHE A 395 0.36 24.27 4.39
N ALA A 396 0.76 23.08 4.85
CA ALA A 396 2.08 22.88 5.43
C ALA A 396 3.23 23.23 4.46
N LYS A 397 3.08 22.90 3.17
CA LYS A 397 4.05 23.28 2.13
C LYS A 397 4.08 24.80 1.91
N PHE A 398 2.93 25.46 1.87
CA PHE A 398 2.87 26.92 1.72
C PHE A 398 3.51 27.66 2.88
N LYS A 399 3.29 27.25 4.13
CA LYS A 399 4.02 27.83 5.27
C LYS A 399 5.53 27.67 5.12
N TYR A 400 6.00 26.54 4.58
CA TYR A 400 7.41 26.35 4.29
C TYR A 400 7.91 27.32 3.21
N PHE A 401 7.15 27.51 2.13
CA PHE A 401 7.51 28.47 1.08
C PHE A 401 7.60 29.90 1.61
N ILE A 402 6.61 30.35 2.38
CA ILE A 402 6.61 31.70 2.95
C ILE A 402 7.82 31.90 3.88
N ARG A 403 8.12 30.93 4.75
CA ARG A 403 9.31 30.98 5.63
C ARG A 403 10.61 31.02 4.84
N GLY A 404 10.72 30.20 3.80
CA GLY A 404 11.88 30.20 2.91
C GLY A 404 12.06 31.55 2.20
N THR A 405 10.97 32.14 1.70
CA THR A 405 10.99 33.46 1.04
C THR A 405 11.35 34.59 2.00
N VAL A 406 10.80 34.60 3.22
CA VAL A 406 11.17 35.57 4.26
C VAL A 406 12.65 35.48 4.62
N LEU A 407 13.18 34.25 4.73
CA LEU A 407 14.61 34.07 4.99
C LEU A 407 15.46 34.55 3.82
N TYR A 408 15.11 34.14 2.60
CA TYR A 408 15.85 34.50 1.39
C TYR A 408 15.92 36.02 1.24
N GLU A 409 14.78 36.70 1.34
CA GLU A 409 14.72 38.16 1.23
C GLU A 409 15.47 38.83 2.39
N GLY A 410 15.20 38.40 3.63
CA GLY A 410 15.83 39.00 4.82
C GLY A 410 17.35 38.91 4.80
N LEU A 411 17.92 37.82 4.28
CA LEU A 411 19.37 37.70 4.11
C LEU A 411 19.88 38.51 2.91
N LYS A 412 19.12 38.58 1.82
CA LYS A 412 19.48 39.35 0.62
C LYS A 412 19.53 40.86 0.87
N VAL A 413 18.62 41.39 1.68
CA VAL A 413 18.57 42.82 2.03
C VAL A 413 19.38 43.18 3.28
N SER A 414 20.01 42.18 3.92
CA SER A 414 20.82 42.41 5.12
C SER A 414 22.09 43.20 4.79
N THR A 415 22.36 44.25 5.58
CA THR A 415 23.62 45.01 5.53
C THR A 415 24.60 44.62 6.64
N GLY A 416 24.39 43.45 7.28
CA GLY A 416 25.27 42.90 8.31
C GLY A 416 24.49 42.24 9.46
N ASP A 417 23.46 42.92 9.99
CA ASP A 417 22.57 42.35 11.01
C ASP A 417 21.48 41.48 10.36
N HIS A 418 21.86 40.24 10.07
CA HIS A 418 20.96 39.24 9.48
C HIS A 418 19.74 38.95 10.35
N LEU A 419 19.88 39.01 11.68
CA LEU A 419 18.79 38.73 12.60
C LEU A 419 17.72 39.83 12.52
N ALA A 420 18.15 41.10 12.58
CA ALA A 420 17.24 42.23 12.47
C ALA A 420 16.58 42.28 11.08
N ALA A 421 17.32 42.00 10.01
CA ALA A 421 16.77 41.98 8.65
C ALA A 421 15.69 40.90 8.47
N VAL A 422 15.97 39.66 8.87
CA VAL A 422 14.97 38.58 8.81
C VAL A 422 13.80 38.85 9.75
N THR A 423 14.03 39.47 10.91
CA THR A 423 12.94 39.87 11.83
C THR A 423 11.97 40.85 11.18
N ARG A 424 12.48 41.87 10.49
CA ARG A 424 11.63 42.85 9.77
C ARG A 424 10.79 42.18 8.70
N GLU A 425 11.39 41.32 7.88
CA GLU A 425 10.66 40.57 6.85
C GLU A 425 9.62 39.61 7.46
N ALA A 426 9.97 38.96 8.57
CA ALA A 426 9.06 38.08 9.30
C ALA A 426 7.87 38.85 9.91
N GLN A 427 8.08 40.07 10.43
CA GLN A 427 7.01 40.90 10.98
C GLN A 427 5.95 41.28 9.93
N ILE A 428 6.35 41.44 8.65
CA ILE A 428 5.40 41.73 7.56
C ILE A 428 4.42 40.57 7.38
N ASN A 429 4.88 39.31 7.47
CA ASN A 429 4.06 38.15 7.16
C ASN A 429 3.47 37.43 8.40
N PHE A 430 4.17 37.42 9.53
CA PHE A 430 3.87 36.50 10.64
C PHE A 430 3.16 37.17 11.82
N THR A 431 3.02 38.49 11.80
CA THR A 431 2.35 39.23 12.89
C THR A 431 0.93 38.69 13.10
N PRO A 432 0.59 38.17 14.30
CA PRO A 432 -0.75 37.66 14.54
C PRO A 432 -1.82 38.74 14.40
N GLY A 433 -3.00 38.37 13.88
CA GLY A 433 -4.14 39.27 13.74
C GLY A 433 -4.14 40.15 12.48
N THR A 434 -3.08 40.12 11.66
CA THR A 434 -3.05 40.77 10.35
C THR A 434 -3.46 39.81 9.24
N THR A 435 -4.16 40.30 8.22
CA THR A 435 -4.49 39.52 7.03
C THR A 435 -3.26 39.34 6.16
N THR A 436 -2.62 38.17 6.26
CA THR A 436 -1.39 37.83 5.50
C THR A 436 -1.50 36.42 4.92
N PRO A 437 -0.72 36.10 3.87
CA PRO A 437 -0.67 34.74 3.33
C PRO A 437 -0.31 33.67 4.39
N MET A 438 0.59 33.99 5.33
CA MET A 438 0.95 33.06 6.41
C MET A 438 -0.22 32.81 7.36
N ASN A 439 -0.86 33.88 7.86
CA ASN A 439 -1.93 33.75 8.85
C ASN A 439 -3.14 33.02 8.27
N GLN A 440 -3.56 33.36 7.05
CA GLN A 440 -4.66 32.64 6.38
C GLN A 440 -4.32 31.16 6.17
N THR A 441 -3.07 30.84 5.78
CA THR A 441 -2.63 29.45 5.63
C THR A 441 -2.64 28.70 6.97
N ILE A 442 -2.25 29.36 8.07
CA ILE A 442 -2.34 28.79 9.43
C ILE A 442 -3.78 28.53 9.82
N ASP A 443 -4.68 29.48 9.57
CA ASP A 443 -6.10 29.38 9.95
C ASP A 443 -6.82 28.28 9.16
N TYR A 444 -6.60 28.20 7.84
CA TYR A 444 -7.12 27.09 7.04
C TYR A 444 -6.53 25.75 7.46
N GLN A 445 -5.24 25.68 7.79
CA GLN A 445 -4.68 24.43 8.30
C GLN A 445 -5.31 24.03 9.64
N ARG A 446 -5.53 24.98 10.55
CA ARG A 446 -6.20 24.71 11.83
C ARG A 446 -7.64 24.24 11.63
N LEU A 447 -8.40 24.94 10.79
CA LEU A 447 -9.77 24.57 10.45
C LEU A 447 -9.84 23.18 9.82
N ALA A 448 -9.03 22.91 8.79
CA ALA A 448 -8.98 21.61 8.13
C ALA A 448 -8.56 20.50 9.10
N SER A 449 -7.57 20.75 9.98
CA SER A 449 -7.16 19.76 10.99
C SER A 449 -8.28 19.50 12.00
N SER A 450 -8.97 20.53 12.45
CA SER A 450 -10.11 20.39 13.37
C SER A 450 -11.22 19.55 12.75
N ILE A 451 -11.61 19.84 11.51
CA ILE A 451 -12.64 19.08 10.79
C ILE A 451 -12.18 17.62 10.61
N ALA A 452 -10.94 17.40 10.18
CA ALA A 452 -10.41 16.05 9.97
C ALA A 452 -10.39 15.24 11.27
N MET A 453 -10.04 15.85 12.40
CA MET A 453 -10.03 15.18 13.71
C MET A 453 -11.43 14.96 14.29
N SER A 454 -12.39 15.82 13.97
CA SER A 454 -13.78 15.71 14.44
C SER A 454 -14.68 14.88 13.53
N THR A 455 -14.22 14.49 12.33
CA THR A 455 -15.02 13.71 11.37
C THR A 455 -14.75 12.22 11.53
N ALA A 456 -15.79 11.46 11.87
CA ALA A 456 -15.72 10.01 11.84
C ALA A 456 -15.61 9.53 10.38
N SER A 457 -14.48 8.91 10.04
CA SER A 457 -14.31 8.28 8.72
C SER A 457 -15.06 6.95 8.67
N PRO A 458 -15.65 6.57 7.52
CA PRO A 458 -16.19 5.23 7.34
C PRO A 458 -15.12 4.17 7.62
N PRO A 459 -15.49 3.01 8.19
CA PRO A 459 -14.52 1.95 8.46
C PRO A 459 -13.93 1.44 7.13
N ILE A 460 -12.60 1.55 7.01
CA ILE A 460 -11.82 1.05 5.87
C ILE A 460 -11.52 -0.46 6.00
N THR A 461 -11.70 -1.00 7.19
CA THR A 461 -11.58 -2.42 7.54
C THR A 461 -12.97 -3.00 7.86
N ARG A 462 -13.19 -4.27 7.54
CA ARG A 462 -14.39 -5.01 7.96
C ARG A 462 -13.99 -6.31 8.63
N VAL A 463 -14.75 -6.71 9.63
CA VAL A 463 -14.53 -7.95 10.39
C VAL A 463 -15.76 -8.82 10.25
N SER A 464 -15.58 -10.12 9.97
CA SER A 464 -16.69 -11.07 9.92
C SER A 464 -17.39 -11.18 11.28
N ALA A 465 -18.63 -11.67 11.29
CA ALA A 465 -19.39 -11.86 12.53
C ALA A 465 -18.65 -12.75 13.56
N CYS A 466 -17.89 -13.74 13.09
CA CYS A 466 -17.07 -14.61 13.92
C CYS A 466 -15.70 -14.02 14.31
N GLY A 467 -15.33 -12.82 13.86
CA GLY A 467 -14.03 -12.20 14.17
C GLY A 467 -12.81 -12.77 13.43
N MET A 468 -12.97 -13.87 12.68
CA MET A 468 -11.84 -14.63 12.11
C MET A 468 -11.44 -14.23 10.69
N TYR A 469 -12.22 -13.38 10.01
CA TYR A 469 -11.88 -12.84 8.70
C TYR A 469 -11.85 -11.32 8.78
N ILE A 470 -10.71 -10.75 8.39
CA ILE A 470 -10.49 -9.30 8.38
C ILE A 470 -10.25 -8.86 6.95
N THR A 471 -11.08 -7.95 6.46
CA THR A 471 -11.05 -7.42 5.10
C THR A 471 -10.54 -5.99 5.09
N TYR A 472 -9.60 -5.69 4.20
CA TYR A 472 -9.13 -4.34 3.88
C TYR A 472 -9.02 -4.18 2.36
N GLY A 473 -9.82 -3.28 1.78
CA GLY A 473 -9.93 -3.16 0.33
C GLY A 473 -10.37 -4.48 -0.33
N PRO A 474 -9.64 -4.99 -1.34
CA PRO A 474 -9.95 -6.27 -1.99
C PRO A 474 -9.42 -7.49 -1.22
N TYR A 475 -8.67 -7.31 -0.13
CA TYR A 475 -7.97 -8.39 0.56
C TYR A 475 -8.76 -8.85 1.78
N THR A 476 -8.92 -10.17 1.94
CA THR A 476 -9.50 -10.77 3.15
C THR A 476 -8.52 -11.79 3.71
N LEU A 477 -8.05 -11.55 4.94
CA LEU A 477 -7.14 -12.44 5.65
C LEU A 477 -7.94 -13.33 6.62
N SER A 478 -7.72 -14.64 6.53
CA SER A 478 -8.18 -15.59 7.56
C SER A 478 -7.16 -15.62 8.70
N VAL A 479 -7.58 -15.23 9.90
CA VAL A 479 -6.74 -15.24 11.10
C VAL A 479 -6.28 -16.67 11.44
N ALA A 480 -7.13 -17.67 11.19
CA ALA A 480 -6.78 -19.08 11.43
C ALA A 480 -5.64 -19.54 10.52
N LYS A 481 -5.76 -19.32 9.20
CA LYS A 481 -4.70 -19.63 8.24
C LYS A 481 -3.42 -18.86 8.53
N TRP A 482 -3.54 -17.60 8.94
CA TRP A 482 -2.39 -16.78 9.30
C TRP A 482 -1.65 -17.35 10.54
N ARG A 483 -2.36 -17.81 11.57
CA ARG A 483 -1.76 -18.48 12.74
C ARG A 483 -1.07 -19.79 12.34
N GLU A 484 -1.72 -20.61 11.51
CA GLU A 484 -1.14 -21.85 10.98
C GLU A 484 0.14 -21.57 10.17
N ALA A 485 0.11 -20.54 9.33
CA ALA A 485 1.26 -20.07 8.56
C ALA A 485 2.45 -19.68 9.45
N LEU A 486 2.19 -19.01 10.58
CA LEU A 486 3.23 -18.63 11.55
C LEU A 486 3.81 -19.84 12.27
N ALA A 487 2.97 -20.78 12.70
CA ALA A 487 3.42 -22.02 13.32
C ALA A 487 4.31 -22.83 12.37
N ARG A 488 3.85 -23.01 11.12
CA ARG A 488 4.61 -23.67 10.06
C ARG A 488 5.92 -22.94 9.76
N LEU A 489 5.93 -21.60 9.74
CA LEU A 489 7.15 -20.83 9.53
C LEU A 489 8.18 -21.10 10.64
N ALA A 490 7.74 -21.18 11.90
CA ALA A 490 8.61 -21.51 13.03
C ALA A 490 9.15 -22.95 12.92
N ASP A 491 8.32 -23.93 12.55
CA ASP A 491 8.75 -25.32 12.33
C ASP A 491 9.81 -25.40 11.21
N GLU A 492 9.57 -24.69 10.10
CA GLU A 492 10.52 -24.62 8.99
C GLU A 492 11.84 -23.92 9.35
N ILE A 493 11.84 -23.01 10.32
CA ILE A 493 13.06 -22.35 10.81
C ILE A 493 13.85 -23.32 11.69
N GLU A 494 13.20 -23.99 12.64
CA GLU A 494 13.86 -24.93 13.54
C GLU A 494 14.48 -26.09 12.76
N ALA A 495 13.76 -26.65 11.78
CA ALA A 495 14.31 -27.69 10.90
C ALA A 495 15.53 -27.21 10.10
N ALA A 496 15.51 -25.96 9.62
CA ALA A 496 16.63 -25.40 8.88
C ALA A 496 17.81 -25.01 9.78
N LEU A 497 17.57 -24.61 11.03
CA LEU A 497 18.60 -24.40 12.03
C LEU A 497 19.27 -25.72 12.43
N ASP A 498 18.50 -26.78 12.61
CA ASP A 498 19.00 -28.13 12.87
C ASP A 498 19.89 -28.63 11.72
N GLU A 499 19.46 -28.43 10.46
CA GLU A 499 20.29 -28.71 9.28
C GLU A 499 21.58 -27.87 9.25
N LEU A 500 21.49 -26.56 9.53
CA LEU A 500 22.67 -25.69 9.60
C LEU A 500 23.63 -26.10 10.73
N CYS A 501 23.11 -26.67 11.80
CA CYS A 501 23.87 -27.21 12.93
C CYS A 501 24.30 -28.67 12.71
N LEU A 502 24.13 -29.21 11.49
CA LEU A 502 24.51 -30.58 11.12
C LEU A 502 23.87 -31.66 12.02
N HIS A 503 22.67 -31.38 12.55
CA HIS A 503 21.96 -32.22 13.51
C HIS A 503 22.76 -32.50 14.80
N GLN A 504 23.67 -31.58 15.16
CA GLN A 504 24.50 -31.68 16.36
C GLN A 504 24.06 -30.66 17.42
N ASP A 505 24.15 -31.07 18.69
CA ASP A 505 24.00 -30.17 19.84
C ASP A 505 25.38 -29.60 20.22
N PHE A 506 25.45 -28.28 20.31
CA PHE A 506 26.67 -27.54 20.69
C PHE A 506 26.66 -27.08 22.16
N GLY A 507 25.80 -27.69 22.99
CA GLY A 507 25.71 -27.42 24.42
C GLY A 507 25.22 -26.01 24.71
N LEU A 508 24.29 -25.49 23.90
CA LEU A 508 23.82 -24.11 24.03
C LEU A 508 23.06 -23.94 25.34
N HIS A 509 23.62 -23.17 26.26
CA HIS A 509 22.99 -22.83 27.53
C HIS A 509 23.17 -21.34 27.84
N VAL A 510 22.06 -20.60 27.91
CA VAL A 510 22.05 -19.18 28.30
C VAL A 510 21.52 -19.05 29.72
N PRO A 511 22.36 -18.72 30.72
CA PRO A 511 21.93 -18.57 32.11
C PRO A 511 20.88 -17.48 32.26
N LYS A 512 19.92 -17.68 33.18
CA LYS A 512 18.86 -16.71 33.51
C LYS A 512 19.40 -15.34 33.94
N ASN A 513 20.56 -15.31 34.60
CA ASN A 513 21.17 -14.10 35.12
C ASN A 513 22.26 -13.53 34.19
N THR A 514 22.19 -13.83 32.89
CA THR A 514 23.13 -13.26 31.91
C THR A 514 23.01 -11.73 31.96
N PRO A 515 24.07 -10.99 32.36
CA PRO A 515 23.99 -9.55 32.51
C PRO A 515 23.90 -8.89 31.13
N ASP A 516 22.94 -7.99 30.97
CA ASP A 516 22.86 -7.09 29.81
C ASP A 516 22.62 -5.65 30.29
N ASP A 517 23.61 -4.77 30.10
CA ASP A 517 23.46 -3.34 30.32
C ASP A 517 22.80 -2.67 29.11
N TRP A 518 21.51 -2.34 29.25
CA TRP A 518 20.70 -1.70 28.20
C TRP A 518 21.12 -0.24 27.92
N GLY A 519 21.83 0.40 28.85
CA GLY A 519 22.39 1.75 28.74
C GLY A 519 23.75 1.79 28.04
N ASN A 520 24.46 0.66 27.97
CA ASN A 520 25.78 0.59 27.33
C ASN A 520 25.68 0.84 25.82
N ASP A 521 26.31 1.92 25.36
CA ASP A 521 26.41 2.34 23.96
C ASP A 521 27.81 2.13 23.36
N THR A 522 28.73 1.51 24.11
CA THR A 522 30.09 1.21 23.66
C THR A 522 30.07 0.39 22.39
N ARG A 523 30.75 0.86 21.34
CA ARG A 523 30.79 0.16 20.04
C ARG A 523 31.28 -1.27 20.20
N GLY A 524 30.60 -2.22 19.56
CA GLY A 524 30.91 -3.65 19.60
C GLY A 524 30.34 -4.41 20.80
N TYR A 525 29.80 -3.73 21.82
CA TYR A 525 29.16 -4.37 22.97
C TYR A 525 27.86 -5.07 22.57
N SER A 526 27.64 -6.26 23.15
CA SER A 526 26.43 -7.08 23.04
C SER A 526 26.40 -8.10 24.18
N TRP A 527 25.21 -8.41 24.70
CA TRP A 527 25.05 -9.46 25.70
C TRP A 527 25.47 -10.84 25.18
N THR A 528 25.44 -11.06 23.87
CA THR A 528 25.90 -12.31 23.24
C THR A 528 27.39 -12.57 23.46
N LYS A 529 28.14 -11.58 23.96
CA LYS A 529 29.56 -11.67 24.31
C LYS A 529 29.82 -11.69 25.82
N ASN A 530 28.79 -11.54 26.65
CA ASN A 530 28.92 -11.40 28.11
C ASN A 530 29.03 -12.75 28.86
N GLY A 531 29.29 -13.84 28.14
CA GLY A 531 29.43 -15.18 28.72
C GLY A 531 29.97 -16.21 27.72
N THR A 532 30.13 -17.43 28.22
CA THR A 532 30.41 -18.62 27.43
C THR A 532 29.11 -19.44 27.38
N PHE A 533 28.40 -19.37 26.25
CA PHE A 533 27.08 -19.98 26.09
C PHE A 533 27.11 -21.33 25.35
N THR A 534 28.25 -21.66 24.73
CA THR A 534 28.52 -22.94 24.07
C THR A 534 29.84 -23.49 24.62
N GLU A 535 30.04 -24.81 24.55
CA GLU A 535 31.28 -25.45 25.01
C GLU A 535 32.51 -24.95 24.24
N ASP A 536 32.36 -24.82 22.91
CA ASP A 536 33.34 -24.21 22.02
C ASP A 536 32.64 -23.16 21.14
N LYS A 537 33.20 -21.94 21.12
CA LYS A 537 32.72 -20.83 20.27
C LYS A 537 32.88 -21.13 18.78
N ARG A 538 33.72 -22.10 18.42
CA ARG A 538 33.97 -22.56 17.04
C ARG A 538 33.52 -24.00 16.80
N GLY A 539 32.76 -24.59 17.72
CA GLY A 539 32.28 -25.97 17.61
C GLY A 539 31.60 -26.26 16.28
N LEU A 540 30.72 -25.37 15.81
CA LEU A 540 30.06 -25.53 14.51
C LEU A 540 31.04 -25.48 13.33
N LEU A 541 32.01 -24.56 13.32
CA LEU A 541 33.03 -24.51 12.26
C LEU A 541 33.90 -25.77 12.28
N ALA A 542 34.26 -26.27 13.46
CA ALA A 542 35.01 -27.51 13.60
C ALA A 542 34.22 -28.72 13.06
N ALA A 543 32.94 -28.84 13.41
CA ALA A 543 32.06 -29.88 12.88
C ALA A 543 31.94 -29.77 11.35
N MET A 544 31.72 -28.56 10.84
CA MET A 544 31.65 -28.27 9.40
C MET A 544 32.93 -28.66 8.65
N LEU A 545 34.11 -28.39 9.20
CA LEU A 545 35.39 -28.82 8.61
C LEU A 545 35.63 -30.33 8.70
N ALA A 546 35.05 -30.99 9.71
CA ALA A 546 35.13 -32.43 9.88
C ALA A 546 34.15 -33.21 8.97
N THR A 547 33.10 -32.56 8.44
CA THR A 547 32.10 -33.16 7.54
C THR A 547 32.59 -33.16 6.08
N PRO A 548 33.01 -34.31 5.51
CA PRO A 548 33.61 -34.36 4.18
C PRO A 548 32.66 -33.90 3.05
N GLU A 549 31.36 -34.08 3.23
CA GLU A 549 30.33 -33.76 2.24
C GLU A 549 30.24 -32.26 1.96
N LEU A 550 30.56 -31.42 2.95
CA LEU A 550 30.50 -29.96 2.82
C LEU A 550 31.66 -29.38 1.99
N LYS A 551 32.81 -30.09 1.94
CA LYS A 551 34.00 -29.71 1.17
C LYS A 551 34.43 -28.25 1.38
N LEU A 552 34.33 -27.76 2.61
CA LEU A 552 34.52 -26.34 2.95
C LEU A 552 35.97 -25.87 2.81
N ALA A 553 36.93 -26.76 3.04
CA ALA A 553 38.33 -26.47 2.85
C ALA A 553 39.10 -27.75 2.51
N LYS A 554 40.29 -27.58 1.96
CA LYS A 554 41.26 -28.65 1.75
C LYS A 554 42.64 -28.18 2.21
N VAL A 555 43.53 -29.14 2.48
CA VAL A 555 44.94 -28.85 2.71
C VAL A 555 45.65 -28.86 1.35
N GLU A 556 46.28 -27.76 0.98
CA GLU A 556 47.10 -27.60 -0.22
C GLU A 556 48.45 -27.05 0.23
N ASP A 557 49.54 -27.78 -0.03
CA ASP A 557 50.92 -27.44 0.37
C ASP A 557 51.09 -27.16 1.89
N GLY A 558 50.38 -27.90 2.74
CA GLY A 558 50.41 -27.71 4.20
C GLY A 558 49.61 -26.49 4.69
N HIS A 559 48.98 -25.74 3.78
CA HIS A 559 48.13 -24.61 4.10
C HIS A 559 46.64 -24.96 3.94
N LEU A 560 45.81 -24.40 4.82
CA LEU A 560 44.37 -24.50 4.71
C LEU A 560 43.87 -23.59 3.57
N LYS A 561 43.25 -24.19 2.55
CA LYS A 561 42.64 -23.46 1.43
C LYS A 561 41.13 -23.67 1.45
N PHE A 562 40.41 -22.58 1.66
CA PHE A 562 38.94 -22.58 1.67
C PHE A 562 38.36 -22.73 0.26
N ASN A 563 37.26 -23.46 0.18
CA ASN A 563 36.44 -23.56 -1.02
C ASN A 563 35.35 -22.49 -0.96
N HIS A 564 35.57 -21.40 -1.70
CA HIS A 564 34.65 -20.26 -1.71
C HIS A 564 33.24 -20.64 -2.16
N ALA A 565 33.08 -21.60 -3.08
CA ALA A 565 31.76 -22.04 -3.55
C ALA A 565 30.98 -22.74 -2.43
N SER A 566 31.60 -23.71 -1.74
CA SER A 566 30.97 -24.40 -0.59
C SER A 566 30.62 -23.45 0.55
N ILE A 567 31.49 -22.47 0.83
CA ILE A 567 31.19 -21.43 1.82
C ILE A 567 29.98 -20.61 1.39
N TRP A 568 29.90 -20.26 0.11
CA TRP A 568 28.81 -19.47 -0.43
C TRP A 568 27.47 -20.21 -0.37
N ASP A 569 27.47 -21.51 -0.62
CA ASP A 569 26.29 -22.37 -0.45
C ASP A 569 25.80 -22.36 1.00
N PHE A 570 26.70 -22.45 1.98
CA PHE A 570 26.35 -22.33 3.40
C PHE A 570 25.78 -20.95 3.75
N ILE A 571 26.39 -19.87 3.24
CA ILE A 571 25.87 -18.51 3.42
C ILE A 571 24.48 -18.36 2.81
N HIS A 572 24.20 -18.99 1.65
CA HIS A 572 22.87 -18.96 1.04
C HIS A 572 21.81 -19.67 1.88
N LYS A 573 22.18 -20.76 2.57
CA LYS A 573 21.30 -21.40 3.55
C LYS A 573 21.06 -20.49 4.75
N CYS A 574 22.10 -19.83 5.26
CA CYS A 574 21.97 -18.85 6.35
C CYS A 574 21.07 -17.67 5.94
N ASP A 575 21.22 -17.13 4.73
CA ASP A 575 20.39 -16.06 4.19
C ASP A 575 18.90 -16.45 4.17
N ALA A 576 18.60 -17.69 3.74
CA ALA A 576 17.23 -18.21 3.70
C ALA A 576 16.63 -18.35 5.11
N VAL A 577 17.40 -18.84 6.08
CA VAL A 577 16.97 -18.95 7.47
C VAL A 577 16.80 -17.58 8.11
N ASN A 578 17.75 -16.66 7.90
CA ASN A 578 17.70 -15.30 8.42
C ASN A 578 16.47 -14.54 7.91
N GLU A 579 16.12 -14.70 6.63
CA GLU A 579 14.91 -14.13 6.05
C GLU A 579 13.63 -14.66 6.73
N LYS A 580 13.56 -15.97 7.02
CA LYS A 580 12.44 -16.55 7.76
C LYS A 580 12.38 -16.08 9.21
N ILE A 581 13.51 -16.02 9.91
CA ILE A 581 13.60 -15.47 11.28
C ILE A 581 13.12 -14.01 11.28
N ALA A 582 13.58 -13.20 10.33
CA ALA A 582 13.15 -11.82 10.19
C ALA A 582 11.63 -11.71 9.99
N LEU A 583 11.03 -12.56 9.14
CA LEU A 583 9.57 -12.62 8.97
C LEU A 583 8.85 -13.02 10.25
N LEU A 584 9.34 -14.06 10.95
CA LEU A 584 8.75 -14.53 12.19
C LEU A 584 8.77 -13.44 13.26
N VAL A 585 9.92 -12.80 13.50
CA VAL A 585 10.05 -11.66 14.44
C VAL A 585 9.09 -10.54 14.05
N PHE A 586 9.06 -10.17 12.77
CA PHE A 586 8.24 -9.07 12.26
C PHE A 586 6.75 -9.28 12.54
N LEU A 587 6.26 -10.52 12.49
CA LEU A 587 4.84 -10.85 12.61
C LEU A 587 4.40 -11.23 14.04
N THR A 588 5.32 -11.68 14.90
CA THR A 588 4.97 -12.34 16.18
C THR A 588 5.47 -11.66 17.44
N ALA A 589 6.52 -10.84 17.39
CA ALA A 589 7.08 -10.23 18.60
C ALA A 589 6.12 -9.18 19.21
N GLY A 590 5.37 -8.48 18.36
CA GLY A 590 4.40 -7.45 18.74
C GLY A 590 3.72 -6.84 17.52
N GLN A 591 3.12 -5.67 17.70
CA GLN A 591 2.58 -4.89 16.57
C GLN A 591 3.68 -4.56 15.56
N THR A 592 3.33 -4.64 14.26
CA THR A 592 4.34 -4.61 13.20
C THR A 592 4.92 -3.20 12.98
N PRO A 593 6.24 -3.00 13.19
CA PRO A 593 6.89 -1.71 12.95
C PRO A 593 6.96 -1.40 11.44
N ARG A 594 7.41 -0.18 11.09
CA ARG A 594 7.68 0.09 9.67
C ARG A 594 8.88 -0.73 9.22
N VAL A 595 8.83 -1.27 7.99
CA VAL A 595 9.94 -2.07 7.43
C VAL A 595 11.27 -1.33 7.50
N SER A 596 11.30 -0.03 7.20
CA SER A 596 12.53 0.77 7.27
C SER A 596 13.09 0.92 8.68
N GLU A 597 12.25 0.84 9.71
CA GLU A 597 12.64 0.87 11.12
C GLU A 597 13.12 -0.53 11.55
N PHE A 598 12.44 -1.58 11.10
CA PHE A 598 12.74 -2.98 11.42
C PHE A 598 14.07 -3.48 10.86
N ILE A 599 14.39 -3.16 9.59
CA ILE A 599 15.62 -3.64 8.95
C ILE A 599 16.91 -3.05 9.55
N GLU A 600 16.78 -2.10 10.47
CA GLU A 600 17.89 -1.47 11.18
C GLU A 600 18.28 -2.20 12.46
N HIS A 601 17.60 -3.29 12.80
CA HIS A 601 17.93 -4.04 14.00
C HIS A 601 19.38 -4.55 14.00
N LYS A 602 20.02 -4.36 15.14
CA LYS A 602 21.41 -4.68 15.45
C LYS A 602 21.47 -5.50 16.72
N TYR A 603 22.32 -6.52 16.71
CA TYR A 603 22.58 -7.31 17.90
C TYR A 603 23.83 -6.84 18.65
N ALA A 604 24.70 -6.04 18.01
CA ALA A 604 25.83 -5.38 18.66
C ALA A 604 25.83 -3.86 18.40
N ASN A 605 26.38 -3.10 19.35
CA ASN A 605 26.46 -1.66 19.25
C ASN A 605 27.36 -1.24 18.06
N SER A 606 26.95 -0.19 17.37
CA SER A 606 27.68 0.43 16.25
C SER A 606 27.68 1.95 16.43
N THR A 607 27.80 2.75 15.37
CA THR A 607 27.52 4.20 15.41
C THR A 607 26.15 4.54 16.00
N ARG A 608 25.15 3.65 15.83
CA ARG A 608 23.93 3.66 16.64
C ARG A 608 23.94 2.45 17.59
N PRO A 609 23.46 2.61 18.84
CA PRO A 609 23.34 1.50 19.78
C PRO A 609 22.50 0.34 19.23
N ARG A 610 22.73 -0.85 19.79
CA ARG A 610 22.00 -2.07 19.43
C ARG A 610 20.52 -1.97 19.76
N THR A 611 19.77 -2.92 19.22
CA THR A 611 18.32 -3.03 19.38
C THR A 611 17.87 -4.39 19.87
N PHE A 612 18.81 -5.29 20.17
CA PHE A 612 18.55 -6.62 20.70
C PHE A 612 19.12 -6.70 22.10
N PHE A 613 18.25 -7.01 23.05
CA PHE A 613 18.55 -6.99 24.48
C PHE A 613 18.06 -8.26 25.14
N ARG A 614 18.59 -8.52 26.34
CA ARG A 614 18.13 -9.61 27.20
C ARG A 614 17.71 -9.07 28.55
N ASP A 615 16.62 -9.62 29.09
CA ASP A 615 16.20 -9.43 30.47
C ASP A 615 15.67 -10.76 31.01
N GLY A 616 16.38 -11.32 31.99
CA GLY A 616 16.11 -12.67 32.50
C GLY A 616 16.23 -13.75 31.40
N ASN A 617 15.12 -14.45 31.17
CA ASN A 617 15.02 -15.51 30.16
C ASN A 617 14.52 -15.00 28.80
N ASP A 618 14.19 -13.71 28.70
CA ASP A 618 13.48 -13.17 27.55
C ASP A 618 14.39 -12.29 26.70
N ASN A 619 14.33 -12.48 25.39
CA ASN A 619 14.93 -11.57 24.44
C ASN A 619 13.96 -10.44 24.08
N TRP A 620 14.52 -9.26 23.81
CA TRP A 620 13.77 -8.05 23.50
C TRP A 620 14.30 -7.35 22.26
N PHE A 621 13.41 -6.98 21.36
CA PHE A 621 13.68 -6.08 20.24
C PHE A 621 13.25 -4.66 20.59
N VAL A 622 14.08 -3.67 20.28
CA VAL A 622 13.78 -2.26 20.55
C VAL A 622 13.82 -1.45 19.27
N THR A 623 12.73 -0.75 18.96
CA THR A 623 12.75 0.24 17.88
C THR A 623 13.30 1.56 18.40
N ARG A 624 14.48 1.95 17.91
CA ARG A 624 15.15 3.22 18.29
C ARG A 624 14.89 4.37 17.32
N ARG A 625 14.64 4.05 16.04
CA ARG A 625 14.38 5.03 14.99
C ARG A 625 12.90 5.13 14.66
N THR A 626 12.36 6.34 14.63
CA THR A 626 10.98 6.58 14.15
C THR A 626 10.92 7.65 13.07
N LYS A 627 9.90 7.60 12.21
CA LYS A 627 9.65 8.62 11.16
C LYS A 627 9.64 10.07 11.68
N VAL A 628 9.33 10.29 12.95
CA VAL A 628 9.26 11.61 13.58
C VAL A 628 10.52 12.00 14.34
N GLU A 629 11.55 11.15 14.40
CA GLU A 629 12.81 11.46 15.06
C GLU A 629 13.48 12.72 14.48
N SER A 630 13.48 12.88 13.15
CA SER A 630 13.99 14.11 12.51
C SER A 630 13.13 15.35 12.78
N ARG A 631 11.89 15.17 13.25
CA ARG A 631 11.01 16.27 13.68
C ARG A 631 11.05 16.54 15.18
N LYS A 632 11.44 15.54 15.99
CA LYS A 632 11.41 15.60 17.46
C LYS A 632 12.82 15.71 18.07
N GLU A 633 13.87 15.46 17.27
CA GLU A 633 15.29 15.43 17.67
C GLU A 633 15.55 14.60 18.93
N LYS A 634 14.76 13.52 19.11
CA LYS A 634 14.84 12.62 20.26
C LYS A 634 14.81 11.17 19.77
N ASP A 635 15.77 10.38 20.25
CA ASP A 635 15.78 8.94 20.04
C ASP A 635 14.54 8.31 20.67
N SER A 636 13.91 7.40 19.94
CA SER A 636 12.78 6.63 20.44
C SER A 636 13.29 5.37 21.15
N PHE A 637 12.50 4.78 22.03
CA PHE A 637 12.84 3.51 22.66
C PHE A 637 11.53 2.71 22.88
N SER A 638 11.17 1.88 21.89
CA SER A 638 9.95 1.08 21.93
C SER A 638 10.29 -0.42 22.01
N PRO A 639 10.29 -1.02 23.22
CA PRO A 639 10.65 -2.42 23.42
C PRO A 639 9.49 -3.38 23.07
N ILE A 640 9.86 -4.54 22.56
CA ILE A 640 8.98 -5.62 22.13
C ILE A 640 9.60 -6.94 22.62
N LYS A 641 8.84 -7.69 23.41
CA LYS A 641 9.30 -8.94 24.01
C LYS A 641 9.17 -10.10 23.02
N CYS A 642 10.13 -11.03 22.99
CA CYS A 642 10.05 -12.28 22.24
C CYS A 642 9.35 -13.38 23.03
N TYR A 643 8.50 -14.16 22.36
CA TYR A 643 7.93 -15.36 22.96
C TYR A 643 9.00 -16.47 23.09
N PRO A 644 8.89 -17.42 24.03
CA PRO A 644 9.98 -18.33 24.38
C PRO A 644 10.56 -19.15 23.23
N ARG A 645 9.71 -19.65 22.33
CA ARG A 645 10.17 -20.42 21.16
C ARG A 645 10.97 -19.54 20.18
N LEU A 646 10.57 -18.27 19.98
CA LEU A 646 11.39 -17.33 19.21
C LEU A 646 12.68 -16.95 19.92
N THR A 647 12.67 -16.81 21.24
CA THR A 647 13.90 -16.61 22.03
C THR A 647 14.91 -17.72 21.75
N ASN A 648 14.49 -18.99 21.81
CA ASN A 648 15.36 -20.13 21.49
C ASN A 648 15.88 -20.08 20.05
N ILE A 649 15.01 -19.83 19.06
CA ILE A 649 15.41 -19.67 17.65
C ILE A 649 16.48 -18.59 17.50
N THR A 650 16.28 -17.43 18.12
CA THR A 650 17.24 -16.31 18.06
C THR A 650 18.53 -16.63 18.81
N ASP A 651 18.46 -17.29 19.96
CA ASP A 651 19.64 -17.69 20.74
C ASP A 651 20.50 -18.67 19.92
N THR A 652 19.91 -19.72 19.35
CA THR A 652 20.62 -20.66 18.48
C THR A 652 21.27 -19.96 17.30
N TYR A 653 20.52 -19.12 16.59
CA TYR A 653 21.07 -18.46 15.41
C TYR A 653 22.18 -17.46 15.74
N PHE A 654 22.00 -16.60 16.75
CA PHE A 654 22.99 -15.54 17.05
C PHE A 654 24.18 -16.02 17.89
N LEU A 655 24.06 -17.13 18.63
CA LEU A 655 25.14 -17.67 19.48
C LEU A 655 25.90 -18.81 18.80
N VAL A 656 25.28 -19.59 17.91
CA VAL A 656 25.92 -20.74 17.25
C VAL A 656 26.22 -20.46 15.77
N VAL A 657 25.21 -20.06 14.99
CA VAL A 657 25.34 -19.95 13.53
C VAL A 657 26.04 -18.65 13.10
N ARG A 658 25.58 -17.51 13.60
CA ARG A 658 26.05 -16.17 13.20
C ARG A 658 27.56 -15.96 13.40
N PRO A 659 28.21 -16.43 14.48
CA PRO A 659 29.66 -16.29 14.63
C PRO A 659 30.44 -16.96 13.49
N VAL A 660 30.05 -18.18 13.12
CA VAL A 660 30.67 -18.94 12.02
C VAL A 660 30.38 -18.27 10.68
N GLU A 661 29.14 -17.86 10.44
CA GLU A 661 28.74 -17.14 9.24
C GLU A 661 29.56 -15.84 9.04
N ALA A 662 29.76 -15.05 10.10
CA ALA A 662 30.58 -13.85 10.05
C ALA A 662 32.05 -14.17 9.73
N GLU A 663 32.67 -15.17 10.38
CA GLU A 663 34.04 -15.60 10.07
C GLU A 663 34.19 -16.02 8.60
N LEU A 664 33.23 -16.78 8.05
CA LEU A 664 33.23 -17.20 6.65
C LEU A 664 33.01 -16.04 5.66
N ILE A 665 32.20 -15.04 6.04
CA ILE A 665 32.07 -13.79 5.28
C ILE A 665 33.39 -13.01 5.26
N LYS A 666 34.12 -12.97 6.39
CA LYS A 666 35.44 -12.34 6.43
C LYS A 666 36.39 -12.96 5.40
N ILE A 667 36.40 -14.29 5.30
CA ILE A 667 37.24 -15.05 4.37
C ILE A 667 36.86 -14.75 2.90
N THR A 668 35.56 -14.68 2.61
CA THR A 668 35.09 -14.59 1.21
C THR A 668 34.94 -13.15 0.69
N HIS A 669 34.62 -12.18 1.56
CA HIS A 669 34.26 -10.81 1.18
C HIS A 669 35.13 -9.73 1.85
N GLY A 670 35.90 -10.07 2.90
CA GLY A 670 36.79 -9.15 3.59
C GLY A 670 36.19 -8.49 4.84
N GLU A 671 36.94 -7.54 5.40
CA GLU A 671 36.66 -6.99 6.75
C GLU A 671 35.42 -6.09 6.80
N THR A 672 35.11 -5.38 5.73
CA THR A 672 33.96 -4.47 5.68
C THR A 672 32.64 -5.23 5.82
N GLN A 673 32.51 -6.37 5.12
CA GLN A 673 31.31 -7.21 5.17
C GLN A 673 31.25 -8.01 6.47
N TYR A 674 32.41 -8.46 6.99
CA TYR A 674 32.50 -9.02 8.34
C TYR A 674 31.90 -8.06 9.38
N GLN A 675 32.25 -6.78 9.30
CA GLN A 675 31.72 -5.78 10.21
C GLN A 675 30.19 -5.69 10.15
N VAL A 676 29.61 -5.72 8.94
CA VAL A 676 28.15 -5.75 8.77
C VAL A 676 27.53 -6.95 9.49
N TYR A 677 28.08 -8.14 9.30
CA TYR A 677 27.58 -9.38 9.92
C TYR A 677 27.81 -9.43 11.44
N SER A 678 28.82 -8.69 11.93
CA SER A 678 29.12 -8.57 13.37
C SER A 678 28.22 -7.57 14.12
N GLU A 679 27.50 -6.71 13.39
CA GLU A 679 26.69 -5.61 13.97
C GLU A 679 25.18 -5.79 13.69
N TYR A 680 24.81 -6.11 12.44
CA TYR A 680 23.42 -6.13 11.98
C TYR A 680 22.79 -7.52 12.06
N MET A 681 21.49 -7.57 12.36
CA MET A 681 20.75 -8.83 12.43
C MET A 681 20.32 -9.33 11.04
N TRP A 682 19.87 -8.41 10.19
CA TRP A 682 19.26 -8.76 8.90
C TRP A 682 20.25 -8.54 7.76
N THR A 683 20.85 -9.63 7.32
CA THR A 683 21.86 -9.70 6.27
C THR A 683 21.44 -10.67 5.18
N LYS A 684 21.86 -10.38 3.95
CA LYS A 684 21.69 -11.24 2.79
C LYS A 684 22.83 -11.01 1.80
N ALA A 685 23.45 -12.09 1.30
CA ALA A 685 24.48 -12.07 0.28
C ALA A 685 25.62 -11.07 0.58
N GLY A 686 26.15 -11.09 1.80
CA GLY A 686 27.27 -10.23 2.21
C GLY A 686 26.89 -8.77 2.47
N SER A 687 25.60 -8.41 2.44
CA SER A 687 25.11 -7.05 2.65
C SER A 687 23.92 -7.00 3.61
N ARG A 688 23.50 -5.80 4.00
CA ARG A 688 22.27 -5.60 4.78
C ARG A 688 21.03 -5.84 3.91
N VAL A 689 19.99 -6.42 4.51
CA VAL A 689 18.67 -6.53 3.87
C VAL A 689 18.11 -5.13 3.60
N THR A 690 17.60 -4.91 2.38
CA THR A 690 16.97 -3.64 1.98
C THR A 690 15.46 -3.64 2.28
N PRO A 691 14.82 -2.46 2.39
CA PRO A 691 13.37 -2.39 2.56
C PRO A 691 12.59 -3.10 1.45
N GLU A 692 13.08 -3.01 0.20
CA GLU A 692 12.47 -3.64 -0.97
C GLU A 692 12.51 -5.16 -0.87
N GLN A 693 13.63 -5.73 -0.41
CA GLN A 693 13.75 -7.16 -0.17
C GLN A 693 12.75 -7.62 0.90
N MET A 694 12.70 -6.96 2.06
CA MET A 694 11.75 -7.33 3.12
C MET A 694 10.28 -7.18 2.70
N ARG A 695 9.93 -6.14 1.94
CA ARG A 695 8.57 -5.99 1.38
C ARG A 695 8.20 -7.15 0.46
N LYS A 696 9.16 -7.64 -0.34
CA LYS A 696 8.96 -8.80 -1.20
C LYS A 696 8.77 -10.07 -0.37
N SER A 697 9.56 -10.29 0.68
CA SER A 697 9.43 -11.43 1.59
C SER A 697 8.06 -11.48 2.26
N ILE A 698 7.54 -10.33 2.72
CA ILE A 698 6.21 -10.24 3.34
C ILE A 698 5.11 -10.57 2.34
N LEU A 699 5.19 -10.03 1.12
CA LEU A 699 4.23 -10.34 0.06
C LEU A 699 4.24 -11.84 -0.26
N GLN A 700 5.44 -12.43 -0.41
CA GLN A 700 5.60 -13.85 -0.68
C GLN A 700 5.07 -14.72 0.47
N PHE A 701 5.29 -14.31 1.73
CA PHE A 701 4.72 -14.99 2.88
C PHE A 701 3.18 -15.00 2.83
N ASN A 702 2.57 -13.84 2.64
CA ASN A 702 1.11 -13.71 2.59
C ASN A 702 0.51 -14.50 1.41
N THR A 703 1.14 -14.44 0.23
CA THR A 703 0.67 -15.19 -0.95
C THR A 703 0.82 -16.68 -0.77
N LYS A 704 1.96 -17.16 -0.28
CA LYS A 704 2.29 -18.58 -0.21
C LYS A 704 1.62 -19.30 0.97
N TYR A 705 1.60 -18.65 2.13
CA TYR A 705 1.16 -19.31 3.37
C TYR A 705 -0.23 -18.87 3.83
N CYS A 706 -0.71 -17.69 3.42
CA CYS A 706 -2.01 -17.16 3.85
C CYS A 706 -3.04 -17.08 2.71
N ASP A 707 -2.69 -17.52 1.50
CA ASP A 707 -3.52 -17.44 0.27
C ASP A 707 -4.02 -16.02 -0.05
N VAL A 708 -3.23 -14.98 0.27
CA VAL A 708 -3.61 -13.59 0.00
C VAL A 708 -2.45 -12.77 -0.55
N THR A 709 -2.63 -12.17 -1.73
CA THR A 709 -1.61 -11.35 -2.39
C THR A 709 -1.59 -9.93 -1.84
N MET A 710 -1.10 -9.80 -0.61
CA MET A 710 -1.16 -8.58 0.18
C MET A 710 0.24 -8.08 0.57
N GLY A 711 0.50 -6.80 0.31
CA GLY A 711 1.74 -6.14 0.70
C GLY A 711 1.74 -5.63 2.15
N ILE A 712 2.87 -5.10 2.61
CA ILE A 712 3.01 -4.64 4.00
C ILE A 712 2.06 -3.51 4.39
N LYS A 713 1.77 -2.57 3.48
CA LYS A 713 0.92 -1.42 3.79
C LYS A 713 -0.48 -1.87 4.20
N ASP A 714 -1.01 -2.85 3.47
CA ASP A 714 -2.33 -3.42 3.64
C ASP A 714 -2.35 -4.34 4.87
N TYR A 715 -1.32 -5.18 5.03
CA TYR A 715 -1.17 -6.04 6.20
C TYR A 715 -1.15 -5.24 7.51
N ARG A 716 -0.48 -4.09 7.55
CA ARG A 716 -0.44 -3.25 8.74
C ARG A 716 -1.81 -2.71 9.15
N GLN A 717 -2.71 -2.44 8.19
CA GLN A 717 -4.09 -2.04 8.51
C GLN A 717 -4.86 -3.21 9.12
N ILE A 718 -4.70 -4.42 8.56
CA ILE A 718 -5.27 -5.64 9.12
C ILE A 718 -4.72 -5.92 10.53
N GLY A 719 -3.42 -5.72 10.77
CA GLY A 719 -2.80 -5.90 12.08
C GLY A 719 -3.33 -4.95 13.16
N VAL A 720 -3.70 -3.71 12.80
CA VAL A 720 -4.39 -2.79 13.72
C VAL A 720 -5.80 -3.30 14.05
N GLU A 721 -6.51 -3.81 13.04
CA GLU A 721 -7.85 -4.37 13.24
C GLU A 721 -7.83 -5.67 14.07
N MET A 722 -6.77 -6.49 13.95
CA MET A 722 -6.55 -7.66 14.80
C MET A 722 -6.45 -7.27 16.28
N VAL A 723 -5.73 -6.20 16.61
CA VAL A 723 -5.66 -5.70 18.01
C VAL A 723 -7.04 -5.33 18.50
N ARG A 724 -7.80 -4.55 17.72
CA ARG A 724 -9.16 -4.13 18.11
C ARG A 724 -10.10 -5.32 18.30
N THR A 725 -10.01 -6.31 17.41
CA THR A 725 -10.92 -7.46 17.38
C THR A 725 -10.62 -8.48 18.47
N PHE A 726 -9.35 -8.75 18.76
CA PHE A 726 -8.96 -9.85 19.64
C PHE A 726 -8.53 -9.37 21.03
N ILE A 727 -7.80 -8.25 21.10
CA ILE A 727 -7.21 -7.76 22.34
C ILE A 727 -8.14 -6.73 22.98
N GLY A 728 -8.45 -5.65 22.26
CA GLY A 728 -9.37 -4.57 22.65
C GLY A 728 -9.11 -3.96 24.04
N SER A 729 -10.12 -3.30 24.61
CA SER A 729 -10.02 -2.56 25.87
C SER A 729 -9.84 -3.43 27.14
N GLU A 730 -9.91 -4.75 27.01
CA GLU A 730 -9.63 -5.65 28.14
C GLU A 730 -8.15 -5.69 28.52
N PHE A 731 -7.26 -5.37 27.57
CA PHE A 731 -5.83 -5.20 27.77
C PHE A 731 -5.38 -3.75 27.58
N GLU A 732 -6.31 -2.81 27.38
CA GLU A 732 -6.06 -1.41 27.74
C GLU A 732 -5.82 -1.44 29.25
N MET A 733 -4.54 -1.54 29.63
CA MET A 733 -4.12 -1.63 31.02
C MET A 733 -4.78 -0.46 31.74
N ARG A 734 -5.72 -0.79 32.63
CA ARG A 734 -6.55 0.15 33.37
C ARG A 734 -5.66 1.12 34.14
N GLU A 735 -5.30 2.23 33.48
CA GLU A 735 -4.70 3.44 34.02
C GLU A 735 -4.53 4.42 32.85
N GLU A 736 -5.21 5.56 32.97
CA GLU A 736 -5.41 6.60 31.95
C GLU A 736 -4.14 6.94 31.12
N ASP A 737 -4.35 7.06 29.79
CA ASP A 737 -3.56 7.78 28.78
C ASP A 737 -2.44 7.08 27.95
N LEU A 738 -2.22 5.75 28.00
CA LEU A 738 -1.20 5.11 27.15
C LEU A 738 -1.67 3.81 26.47
N ASP A 739 -2.14 3.90 25.22
CA ASP A 739 -2.27 2.74 24.32
C ASP A 739 -0.86 2.23 23.93
N THR A 740 -0.38 1.28 24.73
CA THR A 740 0.97 0.70 24.65
C THR A 740 1.16 -0.12 23.35
N LEU A 741 0.09 -0.69 22.79
CA LEU A 741 0.14 -1.42 21.52
C LEU A 741 0.29 -0.45 20.33
N ALA A 742 -0.41 0.69 20.36
CA ALA A 742 -0.20 1.77 19.41
C ALA A 742 1.22 2.35 19.51
N ALA A 743 1.79 2.45 20.72
CA ALA A 743 3.18 2.85 20.93
C ALA A 743 4.18 1.82 20.34
N GLN A 744 3.94 0.51 20.50
CA GLN A 744 4.73 -0.53 19.80
C GLN A 744 4.66 -0.40 18.28
N ALA A 745 3.51 0.02 17.74
CA ALA A 745 3.34 0.29 16.31
C ALA A 745 3.94 1.63 15.86
N ASN A 746 4.54 2.44 16.74
CA ASN A 746 4.98 3.82 16.48
C ASN A 746 3.86 4.75 15.97
N HIS A 747 2.65 4.62 16.53
CA HIS A 747 1.59 5.62 16.40
C HIS A 747 1.76 6.71 17.47
N THR A 748 1.61 7.98 17.09
CA THR A 748 1.80 9.11 18.01
C THR A 748 0.66 9.21 19.01
N LEU A 749 0.97 9.01 20.29
CA LEU A 749 0.12 9.41 21.41
C LEU A 749 0.73 10.64 22.10
N HIS A 750 -0.15 11.51 22.57
CA HIS A 750 0.19 12.76 23.24
C HIS A 750 0.85 12.46 24.59
N MET A 751 1.97 13.13 24.86
CA MET A 751 2.92 12.76 25.93
C MET A 751 2.64 13.53 27.23
N THR A 752 2.15 12.85 28.28
CA THR A 752 1.88 13.51 29.58
C THR A 752 2.62 12.90 30.79
N ARG A 753 3.34 11.77 30.70
CA ARG A 753 3.98 11.14 31.89
C ARG A 753 5.51 11.14 31.94
N LEU A 754 6.19 11.89 31.07
CA LEU A 754 7.64 11.81 30.86
C LEU A 754 8.54 12.49 31.91
N ARG A 755 8.10 12.74 33.16
CA ARG A 755 8.84 13.64 34.08
C ARG A 755 9.08 13.21 35.53
N TYR A 756 8.86 11.96 35.93
CA TYR A 756 9.20 11.56 37.30
C TYR A 756 9.95 10.22 37.38
N ALA A 757 11.01 10.22 38.21
CA ALA A 757 11.88 9.11 38.63
C ALA A 757 12.84 8.49 37.58
N PRO A 758 13.89 9.21 37.12
CA PRO A 758 15.05 8.57 36.51
C PRO A 758 15.83 7.77 37.57
N GLU A 759 16.06 6.48 37.31
CA GLU A 759 16.94 5.63 38.11
C GLU A 759 18.41 5.78 37.66
N GLU A 760 19.35 5.64 38.60
CA GLU A 760 20.78 5.82 38.34
C GLU A 760 21.28 4.82 37.28
N GLY A 761 21.82 5.33 36.15
CA GLY A 761 22.27 4.53 35.01
C GLY A 761 21.24 4.20 33.91
N LYS A 762 20.00 4.74 33.97
CA LYS A 762 18.92 4.37 33.03
C LYS A 762 18.62 5.38 31.90
N LEU A 763 18.03 4.86 30.81
CA LEU A 763 17.53 5.61 29.65
C LEU A 763 16.53 6.70 30.08
N PRO A 764 16.68 7.98 29.67
CA PRO A 764 15.90 9.13 30.20
C PRO A 764 14.37 9.07 30.07
N SER A 765 13.82 8.09 29.35
CA SER A 765 12.40 7.97 29.00
C SER A 765 11.78 6.59 29.31
N MET A 766 12.54 5.64 29.87
CA MET A 766 12.09 4.24 30.04
C MET A 766 12.31 3.76 31.48
N SER A 767 11.23 3.56 32.23
CA SER A 767 11.25 2.96 33.58
C SER A 767 11.02 1.45 33.52
N SER A 768 11.37 0.73 34.60
CA SER A 768 11.09 -0.71 34.70
C SER A 768 9.60 -1.04 34.64
N ASP A 769 8.73 -0.21 35.22
CA ASP A 769 7.27 -0.38 35.10
C ASP A 769 6.81 -0.23 33.64
N LEU A 770 7.34 0.75 32.90
CA LEU A 770 7.03 0.93 31.49
C LEU A 770 7.51 -0.26 30.63
N LEU A 771 8.69 -0.82 30.93
CA LEU A 771 9.17 -2.04 30.26
C LEU A 771 8.26 -3.24 30.50
N LEU A 772 7.82 -3.46 31.75
CA LEU A 772 6.88 -4.54 32.09
C LEU A 772 5.51 -4.34 31.40
N ARG A 773 5.06 -3.08 31.27
CA ARG A 773 3.86 -2.71 30.48
C ARG A 773 3.99 -3.16 29.01
N PHE A 774 5.13 -2.87 28.38
CA PHE A 774 5.42 -3.35 27.02
C PHE A 774 5.49 -4.89 26.96
N GLY A 775 6.06 -5.53 27.98
CA GLY A 775 6.09 -7.00 28.09
C GLY A 775 4.71 -7.63 28.12
N ARG A 776 3.80 -7.11 28.95
CA ARG A 776 2.40 -7.56 29.02
C ARG A 776 1.65 -7.37 27.69
N ALA A 777 1.90 -6.26 27.00
CA ALA A 777 1.32 -6.01 25.68
C ALA A 777 1.82 -7.03 24.63
N SER A 778 3.12 -7.35 24.64
CA SER A 778 3.68 -8.42 23.82
C SER A 778 3.09 -9.78 24.17
N GLU A 779 2.92 -10.11 25.45
CA GLU A 779 2.31 -11.39 25.87
C GLU A 779 0.85 -11.54 25.41
N ALA A 780 0.06 -10.45 25.45
CA ALA A 780 -1.29 -10.43 24.89
C ALA A 780 -1.28 -10.64 23.37
N TRP A 781 -0.30 -10.06 22.68
CA TRP A 781 -0.08 -10.32 21.25
C TRP A 781 0.29 -11.78 20.99
N TRP A 782 1.16 -12.39 21.80
CA TRP A 782 1.53 -13.80 21.66
C TRP A 782 0.33 -14.73 21.79
N GLU A 783 -0.57 -14.45 22.73
CA GLU A 783 -1.81 -15.21 22.89
C GLU A 783 -2.71 -15.05 21.66
N HIS A 784 -2.81 -13.85 21.10
CA HIS A 784 -3.52 -13.64 19.85
C HIS A 784 -2.90 -14.41 18.69
N VAL A 785 -1.59 -14.38 18.50
CA VAL A 785 -0.94 -15.09 17.38
C VAL A 785 -0.86 -16.61 17.60
N GLY A 786 -1.18 -17.10 18.80
CA GLY A 786 -1.12 -18.51 19.16
C GLY A 786 0.27 -19.00 19.54
N CYS A 787 1.16 -18.10 19.97
CA CYS A 787 2.54 -18.40 20.36
C CYS A 787 2.76 -18.42 21.89
N ARG A 788 1.74 -18.12 22.70
CA ARG A 788 1.86 -18.15 24.17
C ARG A 788 1.87 -19.59 24.70
N PRO A 789 2.93 -20.05 25.38
CA PRO A 789 3.01 -21.42 25.86
C PRO A 789 1.92 -21.75 26.89
N GLY A 790 1.23 -22.88 26.71
CA GLY A 790 0.21 -23.36 27.64
C GLY A 790 -1.15 -22.64 27.57
N TYR A 791 -1.35 -21.73 26.60
CA TYR A 791 -2.61 -21.02 26.41
C TYR A 791 -3.15 -21.26 24.99
N PRO A 792 -4.47 -21.49 24.82
CA PRO A 792 -5.08 -21.52 23.49
C PRO A 792 -5.04 -20.13 22.84
N PRO A 793 -5.06 -20.04 21.50
CA PRO A 793 -5.11 -18.75 20.82
C PRO A 793 -6.33 -17.93 21.23
N LEU A 794 -6.12 -16.61 21.40
CA LEU A 794 -7.16 -15.72 21.89
C LEU A 794 -8.40 -15.75 20.97
N LEU A 795 -9.58 -15.91 21.58
CA LEU A 795 -10.86 -15.74 20.90
C LEU A 795 -11.16 -14.25 20.67
N PRO A 796 -11.92 -13.89 19.62
CA PRO A 796 -12.40 -12.54 19.42
C PRO A 796 -13.06 -11.98 20.69
N LEU A 797 -12.81 -10.70 20.97
CA LEU A 797 -13.26 -10.02 22.18
C LEU A 797 -14.75 -10.21 22.43
N ARG A 798 -15.56 -10.03 21.38
CA ARG A 798 -17.02 -10.21 21.43
C ARG A 798 -17.40 -11.61 21.94
N ILE A 799 -16.77 -12.66 21.43
CA ILE A 799 -17.04 -14.04 21.85
C ILE A 799 -16.64 -14.22 23.32
N ARG A 800 -15.50 -13.65 23.74
CA ARG A 800 -15.07 -13.70 25.14
C ARG A 800 -16.04 -12.98 26.07
N GLN A 801 -16.59 -11.84 25.65
CA GLN A 801 -17.61 -11.10 26.40
C GLN A 801 -18.93 -11.88 26.51
N GLU A 802 -19.43 -12.44 25.40
CA GLU A 802 -20.63 -13.29 25.37
C GLU A 802 -20.48 -14.50 26.32
N LEU A 803 -19.31 -15.14 26.35
CA LEU A 803 -19.01 -16.24 27.27
C LEU A 803 -19.00 -15.80 28.74
N ARG A 804 -18.44 -14.62 29.05
CA ARG A 804 -18.45 -14.07 30.43
C ARG A 804 -19.86 -13.71 30.89
N GLU A 805 -20.66 -13.08 30.03
CA GLU A 805 -22.05 -12.75 30.31
C GLU A 805 -22.88 -14.01 30.55
N THR A 806 -22.68 -15.05 29.73
CA THR A 806 -23.34 -16.35 29.90
C THR A 806 -22.94 -17.00 31.23
N ALA A 807 -21.65 -16.96 31.60
CA ALA A 807 -21.17 -17.49 32.88
C ALA A 807 -21.71 -16.69 34.09
N ALA A 808 -21.84 -15.37 33.98
CA ALA A 808 -22.41 -14.50 35.01
C ALA A 808 -23.93 -14.76 35.20
N GLN A 809 -24.66 -15.00 34.11
CA GLN A 809 -26.10 -15.33 34.19
C GLN A 809 -26.35 -16.72 34.79
N GLN A 810 -25.45 -17.68 34.57
CA GLN A 810 -25.54 -19.02 35.18
C GLN A 810 -25.25 -19.01 36.69
N THR A 811 -24.38 -18.11 37.16
CA THR A 811 -24.07 -17.97 38.61
C THR A 811 -25.18 -17.29 39.40
N THR A 812 -26.03 -16.46 38.77
CA THR A 812 -27.20 -15.83 39.41
C THR A 812 -28.43 -16.73 39.61
N LYS A 813 -28.42 -17.99 39.13
CA LYS A 813 -29.54 -18.94 39.26
C LYS A 813 -29.36 -20.01 40.36
N VAL A 814 -28.49 -19.77 41.34
CA VAL A 814 -28.44 -20.61 42.56
C VAL A 814 -29.42 -20.03 43.59
N PRO A 815 -30.43 -20.78 44.06
CA PRO A 815 -31.38 -20.27 45.04
C PRO A 815 -30.68 -19.97 46.37
N GLN A 816 -30.83 -18.74 46.85
CA GLN A 816 -30.45 -18.35 48.20
C GLN A 816 -31.30 -19.13 49.22
N GLY A 817 -30.65 -19.98 50.02
CA GLY A 817 -31.27 -20.63 51.16
C GLY A 817 -30.25 -21.38 52.03
N GLY A 818 -29.84 -20.76 53.14
CA GLY A 818 -29.13 -21.44 54.24
C GLY A 818 -27.97 -20.63 54.82
N PRO A 819 -27.85 -20.50 56.16
CA PRO A 819 -27.04 -19.46 56.79
C PRO A 819 -25.54 -19.76 56.78
N ALA A 820 -24.77 -18.67 56.84
CA ALA A 820 -23.32 -18.63 56.91
C ALA A 820 -22.75 -19.51 58.03
N ASN A 821 -21.75 -20.34 57.70
CA ASN A 821 -20.76 -20.82 58.66
C ASN A 821 -19.43 -21.20 57.98
N ALA A 822 -18.36 -20.59 58.50
CA ALA A 822 -16.93 -20.94 58.51
C ALA A 822 -16.13 -21.03 57.17
N PRO A 823 -14.84 -20.62 57.19
CA PRO A 823 -13.98 -20.60 56.01
C PRO A 823 -13.54 -22.03 55.64
N VAL A 824 -14.05 -22.54 54.51
CA VAL A 824 -13.59 -23.81 53.93
C VAL A 824 -12.38 -23.53 53.05
N ALA A 825 -11.33 -24.33 53.24
CA ALA A 825 -10.09 -24.32 52.49
C ALA A 825 -10.31 -24.37 50.96
N ALA A 826 -9.36 -23.79 50.21
CA ALA A 826 -9.39 -23.73 48.75
C ALA A 826 -9.74 -25.10 48.15
N PRO A 827 -10.72 -25.18 47.22
CA PRO A 827 -11.10 -26.45 46.63
C PRO A 827 -9.94 -26.93 45.75
N VAL A 828 -9.46 -28.13 46.03
CA VAL A 828 -8.63 -28.89 45.09
C VAL A 828 -9.51 -29.14 43.87
N VAL A 829 -9.20 -28.45 42.78
CA VAL A 829 -9.89 -28.61 41.50
C VAL A 829 -9.50 -29.97 40.95
N ASP A 830 -10.39 -30.95 41.03
CA ASP A 830 -10.21 -32.24 40.38
C ASP A 830 -10.40 -32.07 38.87
N THR A 831 -9.27 -31.88 38.18
CA THR A 831 -9.18 -31.75 36.72
C THR A 831 -9.89 -32.88 35.98
N GLN A 832 -9.99 -34.07 36.58
CA GLN A 832 -10.61 -35.23 35.96
C GLN A 832 -12.13 -35.09 35.92
N VAL A 833 -12.73 -34.53 36.97
CA VAL A 833 -14.17 -34.23 37.03
C VAL A 833 -14.55 -33.13 36.03
N ILE A 834 -13.70 -32.11 35.85
CA ILE A 834 -13.91 -31.07 34.83
C ILE A 834 -13.81 -31.64 33.43
N ILE A 835 -12.80 -32.47 33.14
CA ILE A 835 -12.65 -33.13 31.85
C ILE A 835 -13.89 -33.98 31.57
N GLN A 836 -14.35 -34.78 32.54
CA GLN A 836 -15.54 -35.61 32.38
C GLN A 836 -16.79 -34.77 32.08
N ALA A 837 -16.99 -33.67 32.81
CA ALA A 837 -18.13 -32.77 32.62
C ALA A 837 -18.11 -32.07 31.25
N VAL A 838 -16.94 -31.60 30.81
CA VAL A 838 -16.76 -30.98 29.49
C VAL A 838 -16.94 -32.00 28.38
N THR A 839 -16.37 -33.20 28.49
CA THR A 839 -16.55 -34.27 27.50
C THR A 839 -18.01 -34.68 27.40
N SER A 840 -18.72 -34.83 28.51
CA SER A 840 -20.16 -35.15 28.51
C SER A 840 -21.00 -34.03 27.89
N ALA A 841 -20.69 -32.77 28.15
CA ALA A 841 -21.39 -31.63 27.55
C ALA A 841 -21.16 -31.54 26.03
N VAL A 842 -19.92 -31.76 25.57
CA VAL A 842 -19.58 -31.78 24.15
C VAL A 842 -20.25 -32.95 23.43
N VAL A 843 -20.26 -34.15 24.02
CA VAL A 843 -20.97 -35.30 23.45
C VAL A 843 -22.47 -35.04 23.33
N ALA A 844 -23.09 -34.42 24.34
CA ALA A 844 -24.50 -34.08 24.31
C ALA A 844 -24.84 -33.04 23.22
N GLU A 845 -23.99 -32.03 23.00
CA GLU A 845 -24.19 -31.06 21.91
C GLU A 845 -23.93 -31.64 20.53
N VAL A 846 -22.90 -32.48 20.37
CA VAL A 846 -22.65 -33.19 19.11
C VAL A 846 -23.83 -34.10 18.76
N GLN A 847 -24.41 -34.80 19.74
CA GLN A 847 -25.60 -35.62 19.55
C GLN A 847 -26.84 -34.83 19.13
N LYS A 848 -26.95 -33.54 19.49
CA LYS A 848 -28.03 -32.66 19.01
C LYS A 848 -27.83 -32.18 17.57
N ILE A 849 -26.59 -32.14 17.08
CA ILE A 849 -26.25 -31.68 15.73
C ILE A 849 -26.40 -32.80 14.70
N ILE A 850 -26.15 -34.07 15.09
CA ILE A 850 -26.23 -35.24 14.20
C ILE A 850 -27.56 -35.36 13.42
N PRO A 851 -28.74 -35.18 14.02
CA PRO A 851 -30.02 -35.28 13.29
C PRO A 851 -30.17 -34.20 12.21
N ASN A 852 -29.70 -32.98 12.49
CA ASN A 852 -29.73 -31.87 11.54
C ASN A 852 -28.74 -32.09 10.39
N LEU A 853 -27.58 -32.67 10.67
CA LEU A 853 -26.58 -33.00 9.66
C LEU A 853 -27.09 -34.10 8.71
N ASP A 854 -27.71 -35.15 9.25
CA ASP A 854 -28.29 -36.25 8.43
C ASP A 854 -29.43 -35.72 7.54
N THR A 855 -30.24 -34.81 8.07
CA THR A 855 -31.33 -34.15 7.32
C THR A 855 -30.78 -33.26 6.19
N LEU A 856 -29.74 -32.48 6.45
CA LEU A 856 -29.08 -31.64 5.45
C LEU A 856 -28.37 -32.45 4.36
N VAL A 857 -27.71 -33.55 4.73
CA VAL A 857 -27.06 -34.45 3.79
C VAL A 857 -28.09 -35.16 2.91
N ARG A 858 -29.19 -35.67 3.48
CA ARG A 858 -30.28 -36.27 2.71
C ARG A 858 -30.93 -35.28 1.75
N ARG A 859 -31.09 -34.02 2.17
CA ARG A 859 -31.61 -32.94 1.33
C ARG A 859 -30.66 -32.61 0.18
N ALA A 860 -29.37 -32.46 0.45
CA ALA A 860 -28.36 -32.21 -0.58
C ALA A 860 -28.24 -33.37 -1.58
N VAL A 861 -28.34 -34.62 -1.10
CA VAL A 861 -28.37 -35.82 -1.95
C VAL A 861 -29.66 -35.89 -2.78
N ALA A 862 -30.81 -35.53 -2.22
CA ALA A 862 -32.07 -35.48 -2.95
C ALA A 862 -32.09 -34.37 -4.02
N GLU A 863 -31.52 -33.19 -3.73
CA GLU A 863 -31.37 -32.08 -4.67
C GLU A 863 -30.38 -32.42 -5.80
N ALA A 864 -29.36 -33.25 -5.53
CA ALA A 864 -28.39 -33.71 -6.52
C ALA A 864 -28.89 -34.87 -7.41
N LEU A 865 -29.98 -35.55 -7.02
CA LEU A 865 -30.56 -36.69 -7.75
C LEU A 865 -31.74 -36.31 -8.65
N ILE A 866 -32.08 -35.02 -8.77
CA ILE A 866 -33.07 -34.53 -9.73
C ILE A 866 -32.43 -34.55 -11.13
N PRO A 867 -32.96 -35.32 -12.11
CA PRO A 867 -32.41 -35.35 -13.46
C PRO A 867 -32.65 -34.02 -14.17
N ILE A 868 -31.62 -33.51 -14.86
CA ILE A 868 -31.68 -32.37 -15.79
C ILE A 868 -32.61 -32.69 -16.96
#